data_AF-A0A2S3QPT0-F1
#
_entry.id   AF-A0A2S3QPT0-F1
#
_cell.length_a   1.000
_cell.length_b   1.000
_cell.length_c   1.000
_cell.angle_alpha   90.00
_cell.angle_beta   90.00
_cell.angle_gamma   90.00
#
_symmetry.space_group_name_H-M   'P 1'
#
loop_
_entity.id
_entity.type
_entity.pdbx_description
1 polymer ?
#
loop_
_entity_poly.entity_id
_entity_poly.type
_entity_poly.pdbx_seq_one_letter_code
_entity_poly.pdbx_strand_id
1 'polypeptide(L)'
;MQKLSIKSIILGSVLAGPSFFQNQILAQNTQENQTSLLETFEEKLKTFQSEINEKILNPPSDKVSFRQNFKDEEKIELSKRQLNAILLYSEQDYKELFHVNKCSIYTLLKNRLIRINNQPLLNVEASVTSDSSTSTALVPIDTFLAHYYKSNCRLSFKQSRLFEKGLLKDTFTKLTPKFPRNQTQCLDQYKDLKSNINIDHICSAPYTIELAGKLGERLRDNSLSISERSYINSLRRQSKTYTDEINDRDILYFKNFCSNLSREELFCKNYSKQDFWSLIINKQKSPDHIEVRCRNILGKTTPEDKMEELDYLKCISLLRNEPSRCMTQGPATGTVLYPMPSCNEISETLKISRLKNNYNDCPRNIGNYAIINGARVIKHFATNDLKSKDCVFPSYEKIYGLYLESGEEEKWPLSICYNSNDGKKCLPFIPGNSKENYNALNMVVANALFQTKIVSSRIKCEQVSKKQFNPLRLKYKAGCWVVPQELACRSQSCKYNVMIDNRKALEIWSEGSLSFDYFKTKYNSSDADIHSRILSVLNIKEQEINSLTSLKFFLDNKKNGIIHGQGCAEDIYPSHYQLRKIGICTPMPFIIDGYKEINNNTYLSFRSALDDISSPRSVLWANAFTALSRYSTLSPLKNWELYGLY
;
A
#
# COMPACT_ATOMS: atom_id res chain seq x y z
N MET A 1 37.58 14.99 -50.12
CA MET A 1 36.68 15.07 -51.28
C MET A 1 35.24 14.96 -50.78
N GLN A 2 34.50 16.08 -50.90
CA GLN A 2 33.04 16.37 -50.82
C GLN A 2 32.14 15.39 -50.02
N LYS A 3 31.51 15.68 -48.86
CA LYS A 3 30.60 16.77 -48.38
C LYS A 3 29.32 17.01 -49.20
N LEU A 4 28.18 16.57 -48.65
CA LEU A 4 26.78 17.08 -48.72
C LEU A 4 25.95 16.20 -47.75
N SER A 5 25.44 16.58 -46.58
CA SER A 5 24.60 17.70 -46.10
C SER A 5 23.22 17.80 -46.75
N ILE A 6 22.20 17.21 -46.10
CA ILE A 6 20.82 17.71 -46.13
C ILE A 6 20.32 17.82 -44.68
N LYS A 7 20.15 19.08 -44.25
CA LYS A 7 19.37 19.54 -43.10
C LYS A 7 17.94 19.85 -43.56
N SER A 8 16.99 19.73 -42.63
CA SER A 8 15.60 20.27 -42.66
C SER A 8 14.65 19.50 -43.59
N ILE A 9 13.50 18.98 -43.15
CA ILE A 9 12.38 19.70 -42.53
C ILE A 9 11.78 18.89 -41.34
N ILE A 10 11.93 19.44 -40.14
CA ILE A 10 10.95 19.33 -39.04
C ILE A 10 10.62 20.79 -38.67
N LEU A 11 9.33 21.13 -38.60
CA LEU A 11 8.64 22.02 -37.64
C LEU A 11 7.32 22.45 -38.29
N GLY A 12 6.17 21.98 -37.82
CA GLY A 12 5.36 22.58 -36.74
C GLY A 12 3.90 22.35 -37.17
N SER A 13 2.92 22.07 -36.32
CA SER A 13 2.65 22.64 -35.02
C SER A 13 1.64 21.79 -34.23
N VAL A 14 1.90 21.73 -32.94
CA VAL A 14 1.02 21.30 -31.85
C VAL A 14 0.04 22.46 -31.53
N LEU A 15 -1.24 22.12 -31.26
CA LEU A 15 -2.25 22.88 -30.49
C LEU A 15 -2.59 24.33 -30.91
N ALA A 16 -3.80 24.54 -31.45
CA ALA A 16 -4.69 25.66 -31.09
C ALA A 16 -6.12 25.40 -31.64
N GLY A 17 -7.13 25.61 -30.81
CA GLY A 17 -8.55 25.53 -31.19
C GLY A 17 -8.98 26.65 -32.13
N PRO A 18 -10.15 26.55 -32.78
CA PRO A 18 -10.57 27.54 -33.76
C PRO A 18 -11.13 28.78 -33.04
N SER A 19 -10.37 29.87 -33.09
CA SER A 19 -10.90 31.22 -32.99
C SER A 19 -11.16 31.75 -34.40
N PHE A 20 -12.40 32.19 -34.61
CA PHE A 20 -12.89 33.02 -35.70
C PHE A 20 -11.88 34.07 -36.19
N PHE A 21 -11.72 34.21 -37.51
CA PHE A 21 -11.97 35.47 -38.22
C PHE A 21 -11.95 35.26 -39.75
N GLN A 22 -13.01 35.80 -40.37
CA GLN A 22 -13.18 36.08 -41.79
C GLN A 22 -11.92 36.65 -42.46
N ASN A 23 -11.62 36.16 -43.67
CA ASN A 23 -11.44 37.07 -44.80
C ASN A 23 -11.75 36.36 -46.13
N GLN A 24 -12.66 36.99 -46.87
CA GLN A 24 -13.06 36.67 -48.23
C GLN A 24 -11.89 36.91 -49.18
N ILE A 25 -11.58 35.93 -50.03
CA ILE A 25 -10.98 36.21 -51.34
C ILE A 25 -11.78 35.39 -52.37
N LEU A 26 -12.19 36.11 -53.41
CA LEU A 26 -13.12 35.71 -54.45
C LEU A 26 -12.73 34.43 -55.17
N ALA A 27 -13.75 33.61 -55.41
CA ALA A 27 -13.75 32.53 -56.37
C ALA A 27 -13.63 33.06 -57.81
N GLN A 28 -12.74 32.47 -58.60
CA GLN A 28 -12.97 32.28 -60.02
C GLN A 28 -12.97 30.78 -60.31
N ASN A 29 -14.11 30.33 -60.82
CA ASN A 29 -14.39 28.96 -61.22
C ASN A 29 -13.54 28.58 -62.43
N THR A 30 -12.71 27.55 -62.24
CA THR A 30 -12.43 26.55 -63.27
C THR A 30 -12.53 25.19 -62.60
N GLN A 31 -13.62 24.48 -62.92
CA GLN A 31 -13.83 23.09 -62.56
C GLN A 31 -12.78 22.22 -63.24
N GLU A 32 -11.75 21.85 -62.48
CA GLU A 32 -11.17 20.51 -62.56
C GLU A 32 -11.31 19.91 -61.17
N ASN A 33 -12.00 18.77 -61.07
CA ASN A 33 -12.05 17.95 -59.86
C ASN A 33 -10.63 17.42 -59.57
N GLN A 34 -9.77 18.26 -58.99
CA GLN A 34 -8.56 17.81 -58.32
C GLN A 34 -8.94 17.53 -56.87
N THR A 35 -9.47 16.34 -56.61
CA THR A 35 -9.51 15.77 -55.26
C THR A 35 -8.12 15.95 -54.65
N SER A 36 -8.04 16.62 -53.51
CA SER A 36 -6.74 16.95 -52.95
C SER A 36 -5.99 15.64 -52.63
N LEU A 37 -4.66 15.65 -52.73
CA LEU A 37 -3.84 14.47 -52.44
C LEU A 37 -4.09 13.92 -51.02
N LEU A 38 -4.52 14.81 -50.11
CA LEU A 38 -4.91 14.48 -48.74
C LEU A 38 -6.26 13.73 -48.71
N GLU A 39 -7.27 14.21 -49.43
CA GLU A 39 -8.59 13.57 -49.52
C GLU A 39 -8.49 12.17 -50.16
N THR A 40 -7.66 12.05 -51.19
CA THR A 40 -7.40 10.77 -51.87
C THR A 40 -6.65 9.79 -50.97
N PHE A 41 -5.79 10.28 -50.08
CA PHE A 41 -5.08 9.47 -49.08
C PHE A 41 -6.01 9.03 -47.95
N GLU A 42 -6.87 9.91 -47.45
CA GLU A 42 -7.88 9.60 -46.44
C GLU A 42 -8.89 8.55 -46.94
N GLU A 43 -9.33 8.65 -48.20
CA GLU A 43 -10.22 7.67 -48.81
C GLU A 43 -9.55 6.30 -48.91
N LYS A 44 -8.29 6.25 -49.38
CA LYS A 44 -7.49 5.01 -49.40
C LYS A 44 -7.28 4.40 -48.02
N LEU A 45 -7.10 5.22 -46.98
CA LEU A 45 -7.01 4.73 -45.60
C LEU A 45 -8.33 4.13 -45.14
N LYS A 46 -9.48 4.79 -45.40
CA LYS A 46 -10.81 4.25 -45.07
C LYS A 46 -11.08 2.93 -45.78
N THR A 47 -10.80 2.83 -47.07
CA THR A 47 -10.93 1.57 -47.84
C THR A 47 -10.03 0.49 -47.25
N PHE A 48 -8.76 0.81 -46.96
CA PHE A 48 -7.83 -0.13 -46.35
C PHE A 48 -8.32 -0.59 -44.97
N GLN A 49 -8.84 0.32 -44.14
CA GLN A 49 -9.41 -0.02 -42.83
C GLN A 49 -10.60 -0.99 -42.93
N SER A 50 -11.50 -0.76 -43.89
CA SER A 50 -12.63 -1.66 -44.16
C SER A 50 -12.15 -3.06 -44.56
N GLU A 51 -11.16 -3.15 -45.44
CA GLU A 51 -10.58 -4.43 -45.84
C GLU A 51 -9.95 -5.20 -44.67
N ILE A 52 -9.25 -4.51 -43.76
CA ILE A 52 -8.66 -5.15 -42.59
C ILE A 52 -9.75 -5.70 -41.65
N ASN A 53 -10.83 -4.93 -41.44
CA ASN A 53 -11.95 -5.37 -40.61
C ASN A 53 -12.64 -6.61 -41.20
N GLU A 54 -12.93 -6.61 -42.50
CA GLU A 54 -13.66 -7.68 -43.17
C GLU A 54 -12.82 -8.92 -43.49
N LYS A 55 -11.52 -8.77 -43.76
CA LYS A 55 -10.68 -9.90 -44.20
C LYS A 55 -9.80 -10.49 -43.11
N ILE A 56 -9.50 -9.74 -42.04
CA ILE A 56 -8.53 -10.16 -41.02
C ILE A 56 -9.19 -10.26 -39.65
N LEU A 57 -9.92 -9.21 -39.21
CA LEU A 57 -10.50 -9.18 -37.87
C LEU A 57 -11.80 -10.00 -37.78
N ASN A 58 -12.70 -9.83 -38.75
CA ASN A 58 -14.00 -10.49 -38.79
C ASN A 58 -14.23 -11.16 -40.16
N PRO A 59 -13.37 -12.13 -40.56
CA PRO A 59 -13.51 -12.83 -41.82
C PRO A 59 -14.85 -13.57 -41.90
N PRO A 60 -15.67 -13.37 -42.95
CA PRO A 60 -16.83 -14.21 -43.19
C PRO A 60 -16.38 -15.65 -43.43
N SER A 61 -17.00 -16.60 -42.71
CA SER A 61 -16.63 -18.03 -42.69
C SER A 61 -16.55 -18.67 -44.08
N ASP A 62 -17.35 -18.16 -45.01
CA ASP A 62 -17.60 -18.80 -46.30
C ASP A 62 -16.63 -18.30 -47.40
N LYS A 63 -15.80 -17.29 -47.11
CA LYS A 63 -14.90 -16.65 -48.09
C LYS A 63 -13.41 -16.75 -47.75
N VAL A 64 -13.05 -17.42 -46.67
CA VAL A 64 -11.68 -17.43 -46.15
C VAL A 64 -11.18 -18.85 -45.92
N SER A 65 -10.05 -19.19 -46.55
CA SER A 65 -9.31 -20.43 -46.28
C SER A 65 -8.49 -20.29 -45.00
N PHE A 66 -9.01 -20.82 -43.89
CA PHE A 66 -8.23 -21.02 -42.68
C PHE A 66 -7.25 -22.17 -42.88
N ARG A 67 -5.97 -21.91 -42.64
CA ARG A 67 -4.92 -22.94 -42.75
C ARG A 67 -4.22 -23.14 -41.42
N GLN A 68 -4.21 -24.38 -40.95
CA GLN A 68 -3.62 -24.75 -39.65
C GLN A 68 -2.43 -25.72 -39.78
N ASN A 69 -2.29 -26.40 -40.92
CA ASN A 69 -1.23 -27.36 -41.16
C ASN A 69 -0.33 -26.89 -42.32
N PHE A 70 0.97 -26.92 -42.08
CA PHE A 70 2.00 -26.54 -43.03
C PHE A 70 3.05 -27.66 -43.13
N LYS A 71 3.59 -27.86 -44.33
CA LYS A 71 4.73 -28.75 -44.56
C LYS A 71 6.02 -28.06 -44.11
N ASP A 72 7.03 -28.82 -43.74
CA ASP A 72 8.31 -28.28 -43.27
C ASP A 72 9.05 -27.44 -44.33
N GLU A 73 8.80 -27.71 -45.61
CA GLU A 73 9.39 -27.02 -46.76
C GLU A 73 8.73 -25.67 -47.08
N GLU A 74 7.51 -25.43 -46.57
CA GLU A 74 6.75 -24.21 -46.86
C GLU A 74 7.29 -23.01 -46.08
N LYS A 75 7.56 -21.91 -46.81
CA LYS A 75 7.94 -20.63 -46.18
C LYS A 75 6.69 -19.81 -45.90
N ILE A 76 6.53 -19.39 -44.65
CA ILE A 76 5.35 -18.65 -44.19
C ILE A 76 5.81 -17.31 -43.63
N GLU A 77 5.33 -16.20 -44.17
CA GLU A 77 5.66 -14.85 -43.69
C GLU A 77 4.38 -14.03 -43.50
N LEU A 78 4.40 -12.96 -42.70
CA LEU A 78 3.25 -12.04 -42.66
C LEU A 78 3.06 -11.40 -44.03
N SER A 79 1.82 -11.32 -44.51
CA SER A 79 1.55 -10.64 -45.78
C SER A 79 1.93 -9.16 -45.69
N LYS A 80 2.25 -8.54 -46.83
CA LYS A 80 2.49 -7.08 -46.90
C LYS A 80 1.30 -6.28 -46.36
N ARG A 81 0.08 -6.75 -46.61
CA ARG A 81 -1.14 -6.15 -46.06
C ARG A 81 -1.18 -6.26 -44.54
N GLN A 82 -0.89 -7.42 -43.98
CA GLN A 82 -0.88 -7.63 -42.52
C GLN A 82 0.17 -6.76 -41.83
N LEU A 83 1.38 -6.65 -42.42
CA LEU A 83 2.43 -5.76 -41.90
C LEU A 83 1.99 -4.30 -41.93
N ASN A 84 1.44 -3.83 -43.05
CA ASN A 84 0.92 -2.46 -43.15
C ASN A 84 -0.20 -2.19 -42.15
N ALA A 85 -1.09 -3.17 -41.93
CA ALA A 85 -2.17 -3.07 -40.95
C ALA A 85 -1.63 -2.92 -39.53
N ILE A 86 -0.62 -3.72 -39.17
CA ILE A 86 0.06 -3.63 -37.87
C ILE A 86 0.72 -2.25 -37.70
N LEU A 87 1.45 -1.76 -38.70
CA LEU A 87 2.15 -0.47 -38.61
C LEU A 87 1.18 0.72 -38.49
N LEU A 88 0.10 0.72 -39.27
CA LEU A 88 -0.83 1.85 -39.34
C LEU A 88 -1.85 1.86 -38.19
N TYR A 89 -2.45 0.71 -37.90
CA TYR A 89 -3.65 0.61 -37.05
C TYR A 89 -3.41 0.01 -35.66
N SER A 90 -2.15 -0.24 -35.29
CA SER A 90 -1.85 -0.61 -33.91
C SER A 90 -1.97 0.55 -32.93
N GLU A 91 -2.16 0.21 -31.67
CA GLU A 91 -2.12 1.15 -30.56
C GLU A 91 -0.71 1.72 -30.39
N GLN A 92 -0.63 2.99 -29.97
CA GLN A 92 0.63 3.73 -29.89
C GLN A 92 1.60 3.13 -28.86
N ASP A 93 1.08 2.47 -27.82
CA ASP A 93 1.82 2.08 -26.62
C ASP A 93 3.07 1.23 -26.91
N TYR A 94 3.04 0.38 -27.95
CA TYR A 94 4.15 -0.51 -28.30
C TYR A 94 4.77 -0.24 -29.69
N LYS A 95 4.33 0.80 -30.41
CA LYS A 95 4.82 1.08 -31.78
C LYS A 95 6.32 1.32 -31.82
N GLU A 96 6.88 1.97 -30.80
CA GLU A 96 8.32 2.21 -30.72
C GLU A 96 9.15 0.91 -30.71
N LEU A 97 8.56 -0.21 -30.25
CA LEU A 97 9.23 -1.50 -30.20
C LEU A 97 9.29 -2.20 -31.56
N PHE A 98 8.49 -1.79 -32.54
CA PHE A 98 8.41 -2.43 -33.86
C PHE A 98 9.73 -2.39 -34.63
N HIS A 99 10.54 -1.35 -34.39
CA HIS A 99 11.74 -1.06 -35.17
C HIS A 99 13.04 -1.49 -34.48
N VAL A 100 12.97 -2.15 -33.32
CA VAL A 100 14.17 -2.55 -32.56
C VAL A 100 14.98 -3.61 -33.33
N ASN A 101 14.32 -4.63 -33.88
CA ASN A 101 14.95 -5.62 -34.75
C ASN A 101 13.94 -6.33 -35.67
N LYS A 102 14.43 -7.15 -36.61
CA LYS A 102 13.60 -7.91 -37.57
C LYS A 102 12.59 -8.87 -36.91
N CYS A 103 12.84 -9.28 -35.66
CA CYS A 103 11.97 -10.17 -34.90
C CYS A 103 10.93 -9.43 -34.03
N SER A 104 11.07 -8.12 -33.82
CA SER A 104 10.24 -7.33 -32.90
C SER A 104 8.73 -7.53 -33.09
N ILE A 105 8.23 -7.42 -34.32
CA ILE A 105 6.80 -7.59 -34.62
C ILE A 105 6.34 -9.00 -34.21
N TYR A 106 7.16 -10.02 -34.47
CA TYR A 106 6.83 -11.40 -34.15
C TYR A 106 6.85 -11.67 -32.65
N THR A 107 7.79 -11.07 -31.92
CA THR A 107 7.84 -11.21 -30.46
C THR A 107 6.66 -10.47 -29.80
N LEU A 108 6.27 -9.30 -30.32
CA LEU A 108 5.07 -8.58 -29.86
C LEU A 108 3.78 -9.35 -30.18
N LEU A 109 3.69 -9.99 -31.35
CA LEU A 109 2.58 -10.90 -31.69
C LEU A 109 2.54 -12.09 -30.73
N LYS A 110 3.69 -12.71 -30.42
CA LYS A 110 3.79 -13.82 -29.46
C LYS A 110 3.29 -13.41 -28.08
N ASN A 111 3.65 -12.21 -27.63
CA ASN A 111 3.24 -11.67 -26.34
C ASN A 111 1.85 -10.97 -26.38
N ARG A 112 1.12 -11.06 -27.51
CA ARG A 112 -0.22 -10.48 -27.70
C ARG A 112 -0.29 -8.95 -27.44
N LEU A 113 0.84 -8.27 -27.62
CA LEU A 113 0.98 -6.82 -27.45
C LEU A 113 0.53 -6.01 -28.67
N ILE A 114 0.16 -6.67 -29.77
CA ILE A 114 -0.37 -6.04 -30.97
C ILE A 114 -1.89 -6.19 -31.02
N ARG A 115 -2.57 -5.05 -31.11
CA ARG A 115 -4.00 -4.94 -31.40
C ARG A 115 -4.18 -4.13 -32.67
N ILE A 116 -5.25 -4.37 -33.41
CA ILE A 116 -5.64 -3.56 -34.56
C ILE A 116 -7.04 -3.06 -34.29
N ASN A 117 -7.28 -1.75 -34.42
CA ASN A 117 -8.58 -1.13 -34.11
C ASN A 117 -9.10 -1.51 -32.71
N ASN A 118 -8.22 -1.56 -31.71
CA ASN A 118 -8.54 -1.95 -30.33
C ASN A 118 -9.11 -3.39 -30.24
N GLN A 119 -8.85 -4.26 -31.22
CA GLN A 119 -9.19 -5.68 -31.20
C GLN A 119 -7.92 -6.55 -31.13
N PRO A 120 -7.90 -7.60 -30.29
CA PRO A 120 -6.79 -8.53 -30.24
C PRO A 120 -6.73 -9.34 -31.53
N LEU A 121 -5.52 -9.53 -32.05
CA LEU A 121 -5.33 -10.41 -33.20
C LEU A 121 -5.38 -11.87 -32.73
N LEU A 122 -6.35 -12.63 -33.25
CA LEU A 122 -6.43 -14.08 -33.06
C LEU A 122 -5.81 -14.83 -34.23
N ASN A 123 -5.97 -14.27 -35.43
CA ASN A 123 -5.42 -14.77 -36.68
C ASN A 123 -4.55 -13.70 -37.33
N VAL A 124 -3.63 -14.13 -38.18
CA VAL A 124 -2.82 -13.26 -39.04
C VAL A 124 -2.94 -13.73 -40.47
N GLU A 125 -2.91 -12.77 -41.39
CA GLU A 125 -2.78 -13.09 -42.79
C GLU A 125 -1.31 -13.36 -43.13
N ALA A 126 -1.05 -14.55 -43.65
CA ALA A 126 0.27 -15.00 -44.02
C ALA A 126 0.39 -15.28 -45.52
N SER A 127 1.54 -14.93 -46.09
CA SER A 127 1.99 -15.37 -47.41
C SER A 127 2.69 -16.73 -47.26
N VAL A 128 2.16 -17.76 -47.92
CA VAL A 128 2.69 -19.13 -47.92
C VAL A 128 3.29 -19.43 -49.28
N THR A 129 4.58 -19.74 -49.30
CA THR A 129 5.32 -20.08 -50.52
C THR A 129 5.65 -21.56 -50.56
N SER A 130 5.15 -22.28 -51.57
CA SER A 130 5.43 -23.70 -51.87
C SER A 130 5.83 -23.82 -53.34
N ASP A 131 6.93 -24.52 -53.63
CA ASP A 131 7.35 -24.90 -54.99
C ASP A 131 7.21 -23.76 -56.03
N SER A 132 7.69 -22.56 -55.69
CA SER A 132 7.65 -21.29 -56.48
C SER A 132 6.30 -20.56 -56.61
N SER A 133 5.21 -21.05 -56.01
CA SER A 133 3.93 -20.35 -55.94
C SER A 133 3.72 -19.69 -54.57
N THR A 134 3.27 -18.44 -54.54
CA THR A 134 2.92 -17.72 -53.30
C THR A 134 1.41 -17.53 -53.22
N SER A 135 0.80 -18.01 -52.13
CA SER A 135 -0.62 -17.84 -51.82
C SER A 135 -0.78 -17.08 -50.49
N THR A 136 -1.96 -16.50 -50.25
CA THR A 136 -2.30 -15.88 -48.96
C THR A 136 -3.34 -16.71 -48.23
N ALA A 137 -3.17 -16.91 -46.93
CA ALA A 137 -4.12 -17.61 -46.08
C ALA A 137 -4.25 -16.92 -44.72
N LEU A 138 -5.39 -17.10 -44.05
CA LEU A 138 -5.55 -16.74 -42.64
C LEU A 138 -5.10 -17.89 -41.75
N VAL A 139 -4.25 -17.57 -40.79
CA VAL A 139 -3.57 -18.54 -39.94
C VAL A 139 -3.73 -18.13 -38.47
N PRO A 140 -4.11 -19.04 -37.56
CA PRO A 140 -4.06 -18.74 -36.13
C PRO A 140 -2.65 -18.31 -35.70
N ILE A 141 -2.56 -17.30 -34.85
CA ILE A 141 -1.26 -16.73 -34.44
C ILE A 141 -0.32 -17.78 -33.86
N ASP A 142 -0.83 -18.67 -33.00
CA ASP A 142 0.00 -19.68 -32.35
C ASP A 142 0.59 -20.66 -33.35
N THR A 143 -0.19 -21.06 -34.36
CA THR A 143 0.27 -21.91 -35.47
C THR A 143 1.31 -21.19 -36.33
N PHE A 144 1.05 -19.93 -36.69
CA PHE A 144 1.99 -19.11 -37.46
C PHE A 144 3.33 -18.95 -36.74
N LEU A 145 3.30 -18.61 -35.44
CA LEU A 145 4.49 -18.44 -34.62
C LEU A 145 5.25 -19.76 -34.42
N ALA A 146 4.56 -20.90 -34.29
CA ALA A 146 5.21 -22.20 -34.15
C ALA A 146 6.14 -22.51 -35.35
N HIS A 147 5.73 -22.15 -36.58
CA HIS A 147 6.53 -22.32 -37.79
C HIS A 147 7.56 -21.21 -38.00
N TYR A 148 7.16 -19.93 -37.95
CA TYR A 148 8.03 -18.81 -38.31
C TYR A 148 8.98 -18.39 -37.18
N TYR A 149 8.47 -18.23 -35.96
CA TYR A 149 9.20 -17.60 -34.87
C TYR A 149 10.34 -18.49 -34.35
N LYS A 150 10.11 -19.81 -34.23
CA LYS A 150 11.13 -20.76 -33.79
C LYS A 150 12.31 -20.85 -34.77
N SER A 151 12.05 -20.78 -36.07
CA SER A 151 13.04 -20.96 -37.13
C SER A 151 13.81 -19.67 -37.43
N ASN A 152 13.12 -18.53 -37.54
CA ASN A 152 13.68 -17.25 -37.96
C ASN A 152 14.08 -16.32 -36.80
N CYS A 153 13.50 -16.50 -35.61
CA CYS A 153 13.74 -15.66 -34.42
C CYS A 153 14.34 -16.46 -33.25
N ARG A 154 15.37 -17.26 -33.53
CA ARG A 154 15.97 -18.23 -32.59
C ARG A 154 16.39 -17.63 -31.24
N LEU A 155 16.99 -16.43 -31.23
CA LEU A 155 17.47 -15.80 -29.99
C LEU A 155 16.29 -15.40 -29.09
N SER A 156 15.31 -14.67 -29.63
CA SER A 156 14.08 -14.30 -28.93
C SER A 156 13.30 -15.54 -28.50
N PHE A 157 13.27 -16.60 -29.32
CA PHE A 157 12.66 -17.88 -28.94
C PHE A 157 13.34 -18.49 -27.71
N LYS A 158 14.68 -18.55 -27.68
CA LYS A 158 15.42 -19.04 -26.51
C LYS A 158 15.14 -18.18 -25.27
N GLN A 159 15.13 -16.86 -25.41
CA GLN A 159 14.86 -15.92 -24.33
C GLN A 159 13.45 -16.06 -23.75
N SER A 160 12.45 -16.29 -24.60
CA SER A 160 11.07 -16.45 -24.18
C SER A 160 10.84 -17.59 -23.18
N ARG A 161 11.72 -18.60 -23.15
CA ARG A 161 11.68 -19.69 -22.17
C ARG A 161 11.89 -19.21 -20.74
N LEU A 162 12.60 -18.10 -20.55
CA LEU A 162 12.78 -17.47 -19.23
C LEU A 162 11.47 -16.90 -18.66
N PHE A 163 10.47 -16.67 -19.52
CA PHE A 163 9.17 -16.10 -19.17
C PHE A 163 8.04 -17.16 -19.19
N GLU A 164 8.40 -18.43 -19.12
CA GLU A 164 7.45 -19.54 -18.98
C GLU A 164 7.13 -19.81 -17.49
N LYS A 165 5.98 -20.44 -17.25
CA LYS A 165 5.51 -20.83 -15.92
C LYS A 165 6.59 -21.61 -15.16
N GLY A 166 6.80 -21.28 -13.89
CA GLY A 166 7.82 -21.87 -13.03
C GLY A 166 9.17 -21.15 -13.06
N LEU A 167 9.45 -20.33 -14.08
CA LEU A 167 10.66 -19.51 -14.18
C LEU A 167 10.40 -18.01 -14.01
N LEU A 168 9.14 -17.58 -14.01
CA LEU A 168 8.78 -16.16 -13.93
C LEU A 168 9.31 -15.52 -12.66
N LYS A 169 9.17 -16.20 -11.52
CA LYS A 169 9.65 -15.70 -10.23
C LYS A 169 11.13 -15.34 -10.27
N ASP A 170 11.96 -16.26 -10.75
CA ASP A 170 13.42 -16.08 -10.81
C ASP A 170 13.81 -15.02 -11.85
N THR A 171 13.14 -15.02 -13.00
CA THR A 171 13.37 -14.07 -14.09
C THR A 171 13.02 -12.65 -13.65
N PHE A 172 11.84 -12.42 -13.10
CA PHE A 172 11.44 -11.09 -12.62
C PHE A 172 12.27 -10.66 -11.42
N THR A 173 12.64 -11.56 -10.51
CA THR A 173 13.56 -11.21 -9.40
C THR A 173 14.91 -10.70 -9.89
N LYS A 174 15.45 -11.26 -10.99
CA LYS A 174 16.70 -10.80 -11.61
C LYS A 174 16.54 -9.50 -12.41
N LEU A 175 15.38 -9.29 -13.01
CA LEU A 175 15.09 -8.10 -13.82
C LEU A 175 14.71 -6.87 -12.98
N THR A 176 14.07 -7.07 -11.84
CA THR A 176 13.59 -5.97 -11.00
C THR A 176 14.77 -5.21 -10.41
N PRO A 177 14.98 -3.94 -10.78
CA PRO A 177 16.05 -3.15 -10.20
C PRO A 177 15.71 -2.77 -8.75
N LYS A 178 16.73 -2.38 -8.00
CA LYS A 178 16.49 -1.60 -6.77
C LYS A 178 15.84 -0.28 -7.18
N PHE A 179 14.64 0.00 -6.66
CA PHE A 179 13.92 1.23 -7.00
C PHE A 179 14.83 2.46 -6.91
N PRO A 180 14.73 3.36 -7.90
CA PRO A 180 15.67 4.46 -8.00
C PRO A 180 15.43 5.42 -6.83
N ARG A 181 16.52 5.92 -6.25
CA ARG A 181 16.44 6.88 -5.16
C ARG A 181 16.31 8.28 -5.69
N ASN A 182 16.77 8.62 -6.88
CA ASN A 182 16.69 9.98 -7.39
C ASN A 182 16.33 9.99 -8.88
N GLN A 183 16.04 11.19 -9.40
CA GLN A 183 15.68 11.37 -10.82
C GLN A 183 16.72 10.76 -11.75
N THR A 184 18.02 11.00 -11.50
CA THR A 184 19.11 10.46 -12.33
C THR A 184 19.09 8.94 -12.38
N GLN A 185 19.06 8.29 -11.21
CA GLN A 185 18.96 6.83 -11.11
C GLN A 185 17.71 6.29 -11.80
N CYS A 186 16.60 7.03 -11.75
CA CYS A 186 15.38 6.62 -12.42
C CYS A 186 15.53 6.67 -13.94
N LEU A 187 16.11 7.73 -14.48
CA LEU A 187 16.35 7.89 -15.91
C LEU A 187 17.34 6.84 -16.42
N ASP A 188 18.39 6.54 -15.66
CA ASP A 188 19.35 5.49 -16.02
C ASP A 188 18.65 4.12 -16.08
N GLN A 189 17.87 3.77 -15.04
CA GLN A 189 17.09 2.53 -15.04
C GLN A 189 16.07 2.46 -16.18
N TYR A 190 15.43 3.58 -16.51
CA TYR A 190 14.51 3.65 -17.65
C TYR A 190 15.22 3.33 -18.97
N LYS A 191 16.41 3.90 -19.20
CA LYS A 191 17.21 3.65 -20.40
C LYS A 191 17.70 2.20 -20.47
N ASP A 192 18.12 1.64 -19.34
CA ASP A 192 18.54 0.24 -19.24
C ASP A 192 17.38 -0.71 -19.55
N LEU A 193 16.19 -0.41 -19.06
CA LEU A 193 14.99 -1.19 -19.38
C LEU A 193 14.56 -1.03 -20.83
N LYS A 194 14.60 0.19 -21.36
CA LYS A 194 14.24 0.48 -22.76
C LYS A 194 15.18 -0.21 -23.76
N SER A 195 16.44 -0.41 -23.39
CA SER A 195 17.42 -1.14 -24.20
C SER A 195 17.42 -2.66 -23.95
N ASN A 196 16.61 -3.15 -23.01
CA ASN A 196 16.54 -4.58 -22.70
C ASN A 196 15.92 -5.37 -23.86
N ILE A 197 16.63 -6.40 -24.32
CA ILE A 197 16.18 -7.27 -25.42
C ILE A 197 14.88 -8.04 -25.11
N ASN A 198 14.52 -8.19 -23.84
CA ASN A 198 13.31 -8.90 -23.39
C ASN A 198 12.14 -7.96 -23.06
N ILE A 199 12.21 -6.69 -23.47
CA ILE A 199 11.22 -5.66 -23.11
C ILE A 199 9.78 -6.05 -23.42
N ASP A 200 9.55 -6.73 -24.53
CA ASP A 200 8.25 -7.23 -24.96
C ASP A 200 7.74 -8.36 -24.06
N HIS A 201 8.61 -9.25 -23.60
CA HIS A 201 8.28 -10.28 -22.61
C HIS A 201 7.99 -9.68 -21.24
N ILE A 202 8.74 -8.66 -20.84
CA ILE A 202 8.51 -7.89 -19.61
C ILE A 202 7.13 -7.22 -19.65
N CYS A 203 6.79 -6.58 -20.77
CA CYS A 203 5.52 -5.88 -20.92
C CYS A 203 4.30 -6.80 -21.13
N SER A 204 4.51 -8.04 -21.54
CA SER A 204 3.48 -9.06 -21.69
C SER A 204 2.70 -9.31 -20.39
N ALA A 205 3.40 -9.37 -19.25
CA ALA A 205 2.80 -9.68 -17.96
C ALA A 205 1.79 -8.61 -17.48
N PRO A 206 2.18 -7.34 -17.27
CA PRO A 206 1.25 -6.30 -16.82
C PRO A 206 0.10 -6.06 -17.82
N TYR A 207 0.39 -6.17 -19.12
CA TYR A 207 -0.63 -6.05 -20.17
C TYR A 207 -1.67 -7.19 -20.11
N THR A 208 -1.21 -8.44 -19.99
CA THR A 208 -2.10 -9.61 -19.91
C THR A 208 -3.00 -9.53 -18.68
N ILE A 209 -2.46 -9.09 -17.53
CA ILE A 209 -3.24 -8.90 -16.30
C ILE A 209 -4.33 -7.86 -16.51
N GLU A 210 -4.00 -6.70 -17.09
CA GLU A 210 -4.97 -5.64 -17.35
C GLU A 210 -6.06 -6.08 -18.34
N LEU A 211 -5.65 -6.71 -19.44
CA LEU A 211 -6.58 -7.19 -20.46
C LEU A 211 -7.50 -8.28 -19.94
N ALA A 212 -6.98 -9.22 -19.14
CA ALA A 212 -7.78 -10.27 -18.51
C ALA A 212 -8.81 -9.68 -17.54
N GLY A 213 -8.44 -8.62 -16.80
CA GLY A 213 -9.37 -7.87 -15.96
C GLY A 213 -10.50 -7.24 -16.77
N LYS A 214 -10.16 -6.45 -17.81
CA LYS A 214 -11.12 -5.77 -18.69
C LYS A 214 -12.07 -6.73 -19.41
N LEU A 215 -11.55 -7.81 -19.98
CA LEU A 215 -12.35 -8.78 -20.75
C LEU A 215 -13.08 -9.79 -19.85
N GLY A 216 -12.58 -10.03 -18.64
CA GLY A 216 -13.17 -10.98 -17.69
C GLY A 216 -14.63 -10.63 -17.33
N GLU A 217 -14.97 -9.34 -17.30
CA GLU A 217 -16.34 -8.86 -17.07
C GLU A 217 -17.31 -9.32 -18.16
N ARG A 218 -16.84 -9.42 -19.41
CA ARG A 218 -17.64 -9.82 -20.57
C ARG A 218 -18.01 -11.31 -20.56
N LEU A 219 -17.37 -12.16 -19.76
CA LEU A 219 -17.70 -13.60 -19.72
C LEU A 219 -19.14 -13.90 -19.27
N ARG A 220 -19.80 -12.92 -18.63
CA ARG A 220 -21.21 -12.98 -18.24
C ARG A 220 -22.16 -12.73 -19.40
N ASP A 221 -21.66 -12.21 -20.52
CA ASP A 221 -22.44 -11.97 -21.73
C ASP A 221 -22.66 -13.29 -22.48
N ASN A 222 -23.91 -13.55 -22.88
CA ASN A 222 -24.27 -14.75 -23.62
C ASN A 222 -23.91 -14.67 -25.11
N SER A 223 -23.65 -13.48 -25.67
CA SER A 223 -23.37 -13.28 -27.09
C SER A 223 -21.95 -13.69 -27.53
N LEU A 224 -21.06 -13.98 -26.58
CA LEU A 224 -19.69 -14.38 -26.89
C LEU A 224 -19.62 -15.77 -27.52
N SER A 225 -18.90 -15.87 -28.63
CA SER A 225 -18.57 -17.13 -29.30
C SER A 225 -17.70 -18.04 -28.43
N ILE A 226 -17.66 -19.34 -28.75
CA ILE A 226 -16.84 -20.33 -28.04
C ILE A 226 -15.34 -19.96 -28.07
N SER A 227 -14.85 -19.47 -29.21
CA SER A 227 -13.46 -19.05 -29.39
C SER A 227 -13.12 -17.84 -28.53
N GLU A 228 -13.99 -16.82 -28.47
CA GLU A 228 -13.80 -15.65 -27.60
C GLU A 228 -13.81 -16.05 -26.13
N ARG A 229 -14.74 -16.91 -25.69
CA ARG A 229 -14.76 -17.41 -24.31
C ARG A 229 -13.49 -18.18 -23.95
N SER A 230 -13.04 -19.05 -24.85
CA SER A 230 -11.80 -19.81 -24.67
C SER A 230 -10.58 -18.88 -24.54
N TYR A 231 -10.50 -17.86 -25.40
CA TYR A 231 -9.45 -16.84 -25.35
C TYR A 231 -9.44 -16.09 -24.02
N ILE A 232 -10.58 -15.55 -23.56
CA ILE A 232 -10.66 -14.83 -22.29
C ILE A 232 -10.29 -15.75 -21.11
N ASN A 233 -10.74 -17.01 -21.12
CA ASN A 233 -10.36 -17.98 -20.08
C ASN A 233 -8.87 -18.35 -20.11
N SER A 234 -8.23 -18.34 -21.28
CA SER A 234 -6.78 -18.50 -21.41
C SER A 234 -6.04 -17.31 -20.79
N LEU A 235 -6.45 -16.08 -21.13
CA LEU A 235 -5.91 -14.85 -20.54
C LEU A 235 -6.04 -14.83 -19.02
N ARG A 236 -7.19 -15.24 -18.46
CA ARG A 236 -7.38 -15.33 -17.00
C ARG A 236 -6.43 -16.34 -16.34
N ARG A 237 -6.19 -17.49 -16.97
CA ARG A 237 -5.23 -18.49 -16.47
C ARG A 237 -3.80 -17.98 -16.51
N GLN A 238 -3.43 -17.27 -17.57
CA GLN A 238 -2.11 -16.66 -17.71
C GLN A 238 -1.91 -15.49 -16.73
N SER A 239 -2.90 -14.61 -16.60
CA SER A 239 -2.93 -13.54 -15.60
C SER A 239 -2.76 -14.10 -14.19
N LYS A 240 -3.45 -15.19 -13.86
CA LYS A 240 -3.30 -15.86 -12.56
C LYS A 240 -1.88 -16.38 -12.36
N THR A 241 -1.30 -17.01 -13.38
CA THR A 241 0.10 -17.45 -13.34
C THR A 241 1.05 -16.28 -13.04
N TYR A 242 0.85 -15.13 -13.69
CA TYR A 242 1.65 -13.94 -13.41
C TYR A 242 1.47 -13.42 -11.98
N THR A 243 0.24 -13.32 -11.48
CA THR A 243 -0.02 -12.84 -10.11
C THR A 243 0.43 -13.82 -9.03
N ASP A 244 0.48 -15.12 -9.33
CA ASP A 244 0.92 -16.15 -8.39
C ASP A 244 2.46 -16.23 -8.32
N GLU A 245 3.18 -15.94 -9.42
CA GLU A 245 4.65 -16.09 -9.49
C GLU A 245 5.43 -14.76 -9.41
N ILE A 246 4.81 -13.62 -9.75
CA ILE A 246 5.45 -12.30 -9.75
C ILE A 246 4.86 -11.45 -8.62
N ASN A 247 5.73 -10.79 -7.86
CA ASN A 247 5.29 -9.90 -6.79
C ASN A 247 4.53 -8.69 -7.35
N ASP A 248 3.41 -8.32 -6.72
CA ASP A 248 2.58 -7.13 -7.05
C ASP A 248 3.40 -5.86 -7.25
N ARG A 249 4.45 -5.67 -6.43
CA ARG A 249 5.37 -4.54 -6.52
C ARG A 249 6.07 -4.48 -7.89
N ASP A 250 6.50 -5.63 -8.40
CA ASP A 250 7.23 -5.74 -9.66
C ASP A 250 6.26 -5.62 -10.84
N ILE A 251 5.08 -6.23 -10.73
CA ILE A 251 3.97 -6.04 -11.70
C ILE A 251 3.66 -4.55 -11.85
N LEU A 252 3.52 -3.82 -10.74
CA LEU A 252 3.23 -2.39 -10.78
C LEU A 252 4.37 -1.57 -11.40
N TYR A 253 5.63 -1.90 -11.06
CA TYR A 253 6.80 -1.24 -11.64
C TYR A 253 6.85 -1.41 -13.15
N PHE A 254 6.72 -2.65 -13.64
CA PHE A 254 6.73 -2.93 -15.08
C PHE A 254 5.48 -2.41 -15.77
N LYS A 255 4.32 -2.39 -15.11
CA LYS A 255 3.12 -1.72 -15.63
C LYS A 255 3.38 -0.23 -15.88
N ASN A 256 3.97 0.47 -14.90
CA ASN A 256 4.31 1.88 -15.03
C ASN A 256 5.32 2.11 -16.15
N PHE A 257 6.34 1.27 -16.26
CA PHE A 257 7.32 1.32 -17.34
C PHE A 257 6.67 1.12 -18.73
N CYS A 258 5.92 0.03 -18.90
CA CYS A 258 5.32 -0.35 -20.17
C CYS A 258 4.21 0.61 -20.64
N SER A 259 3.51 1.26 -19.72
CA SER A 259 2.51 2.30 -20.05
C SER A 259 3.15 3.65 -20.44
N ASN A 260 4.46 3.77 -20.26
CA ASN A 260 5.23 5.01 -20.45
C ASN A 260 6.52 4.79 -21.26
N LEU A 261 6.53 3.84 -22.21
CA LEU A 261 7.70 3.51 -23.05
C LEU A 261 8.27 4.70 -23.86
N SER A 262 7.42 5.69 -24.13
CA SER A 262 7.76 6.93 -24.83
C SER A 262 7.90 8.15 -23.90
N ARG A 263 7.61 7.99 -22.60
CA ARG A 263 7.36 9.11 -21.68
C ARG A 263 8.16 8.92 -20.39
N GLU A 264 9.47 9.12 -20.49
CA GLU A 264 10.41 8.92 -19.36
C GLU A 264 10.05 9.75 -18.12
N GLU A 265 9.57 10.98 -18.31
CA GLU A 265 9.15 11.86 -17.21
C GLU A 265 7.98 11.27 -16.42
N LEU A 266 7.00 10.66 -17.11
CA LEU A 266 5.83 10.06 -16.46
C LEU A 266 6.20 8.78 -15.73
N PHE A 267 7.10 7.96 -16.30
CA PHE A 267 7.65 6.80 -15.62
C PHE A 267 8.32 7.21 -14.30
N CYS A 268 9.17 8.25 -14.35
CA CYS A 268 9.94 8.68 -13.18
C CYS A 268 9.17 9.51 -12.15
N LYS A 269 8.01 10.07 -12.50
CA LYS A 269 7.21 10.95 -11.62
C LYS A 269 7.01 10.42 -10.19
N ASN A 270 6.79 9.12 -10.03
CA ASN A 270 6.51 8.47 -8.74
C ASN A 270 7.75 7.89 -8.04
N TYR A 271 8.90 7.81 -8.72
CA TYR A 271 10.13 7.29 -8.12
C TYR A 271 11.11 8.40 -7.75
N SER A 272 11.09 9.51 -8.48
CA SER A 272 11.91 10.67 -8.18
C SER A 272 11.50 11.38 -6.90
N LYS A 273 10.21 11.31 -6.55
CA LYS A 273 9.70 11.81 -5.28
C LYS A 273 10.04 10.80 -4.19
N GLN A 274 11.17 10.99 -3.52
CA GLN A 274 11.55 10.21 -2.36
C GLN A 274 10.72 10.57 -1.12
N ASP A 275 9.40 10.56 -1.18
CA ASP A 275 8.57 10.74 0.02
C ASP A 275 8.03 9.37 0.47
N PHE A 276 7.64 9.24 1.74
CA PHE A 276 7.07 8.00 2.27
C PHE A 276 5.79 7.60 1.52
N TRP A 277 5.04 8.57 1.01
CA TRP A 277 3.81 8.35 0.26
C TRP A 277 4.07 7.63 -1.07
N SER A 278 5.18 7.94 -1.74
CA SER A 278 5.63 7.21 -2.94
C SER A 278 5.93 5.76 -2.62
N LEU A 279 6.50 5.46 -1.45
CA LEU A 279 6.74 4.06 -1.05
C LEU A 279 5.43 3.26 -0.96
N ILE A 280 4.33 3.90 -0.55
CA ILE A 280 3.00 3.28 -0.51
C ILE A 280 2.44 3.13 -1.94
N ILE A 281 2.48 4.19 -2.76
CA ILE A 281 2.04 4.13 -4.17
C ILE A 281 2.76 3.01 -4.92
N ASN A 282 4.06 2.87 -4.70
CA ASN A 282 4.92 1.88 -5.37
C ASN A 282 4.88 0.49 -4.70
N LYS A 283 3.95 0.24 -3.76
CA LYS A 283 3.78 -1.04 -3.03
C LYS A 283 5.06 -1.51 -2.30
N GLN A 284 5.94 -0.58 -1.93
CA GLN A 284 7.13 -0.85 -1.11
C GLN A 284 6.81 -0.81 0.39
N LYS A 285 5.71 -0.16 0.76
CA LYS A 285 5.13 -0.13 2.12
C LYS A 285 3.63 -0.39 2.05
N SER A 286 3.06 -1.01 3.08
CA SER A 286 1.63 -1.31 3.15
C SER A 286 0.80 -0.02 3.26
N PRO A 287 -0.37 0.09 2.60
CA PRO A 287 -1.30 1.20 2.81
C PRO A 287 -1.82 1.30 4.27
N ASP A 288 -1.72 0.23 5.06
CA ASP A 288 -2.12 0.20 6.48
C ASP A 288 -1.43 1.31 7.30
N HIS A 289 -0.23 1.75 6.89
CA HIS A 289 0.51 2.84 7.53
C HIS A 289 -0.23 4.20 7.50
N ILE A 290 -1.16 4.40 6.56
CA ILE A 290 -1.90 5.65 6.39
C ILE A 290 -3.41 5.44 6.44
N GLU A 291 -3.90 4.22 6.65
CA GLU A 291 -5.31 3.87 6.54
C GLU A 291 -6.20 4.75 7.43
N VAL A 292 -5.88 4.85 8.73
CA VAL A 292 -6.66 5.65 9.68
C VAL A 292 -6.70 7.12 9.28
N ARG A 293 -5.56 7.66 8.87
CA ARG A 293 -5.45 9.05 8.38
C ARG A 293 -6.31 9.26 7.15
N CYS A 294 -6.22 8.37 6.17
CA CYS A 294 -6.95 8.49 4.92
C CYS A 294 -8.45 8.33 5.11
N ARG A 295 -8.89 7.38 5.95
CA ARG A 295 -10.30 7.23 6.34
C ARG A 295 -10.85 8.54 6.91
N ASN A 296 -10.13 9.16 7.84
CA ASN A 296 -10.57 10.41 8.46
C ASN A 296 -10.54 11.61 7.50
N ILE A 297 -9.51 11.74 6.66
CA ILE A 297 -9.43 12.81 5.65
C ILE A 297 -10.54 12.68 4.61
N LEU A 298 -10.89 11.46 4.20
CA LEU A 298 -11.92 11.19 3.19
C LEU A 298 -13.33 11.06 3.78
N GLY A 299 -13.49 11.15 5.10
CA GLY A 299 -14.79 10.99 5.78
C GLY A 299 -15.32 9.54 5.83
N LYS A 300 -14.49 8.55 5.48
CA LYS A 300 -14.79 7.11 5.48
C LYS A 300 -14.67 6.50 6.88
N THR A 301 -15.57 6.87 7.77
CA THR A 301 -15.48 6.53 9.21
C THR A 301 -16.31 5.32 9.62
N THR A 302 -17.13 4.77 8.73
CA THR A 302 -17.99 3.63 9.06
C THR A 302 -17.32 2.28 8.70
N PRO A 303 -17.70 1.18 9.37
CA PRO A 303 -17.21 -0.16 9.04
C PRO A 303 -17.50 -0.61 7.59
N GLU A 304 -18.54 -0.06 6.97
CA GLU A 304 -18.97 -0.33 5.61
C GLU A 304 -18.12 0.41 4.56
N ASP A 305 -17.48 1.51 4.95
CA ASP A 305 -16.59 2.30 4.10
C ASP A 305 -15.24 1.61 3.91
N LYS A 306 -15.18 0.63 2.99
CA LYS A 306 -13.92 0.01 2.60
C LYS A 306 -13.03 1.04 1.88
N MET A 307 -11.74 0.99 2.19
CA MET A 307 -10.70 1.74 1.50
C MET A 307 -10.26 0.97 0.27
N GLU A 308 -10.43 1.58 -0.90
CA GLU A 308 -9.97 1.06 -2.19
C GLU A 308 -8.65 1.73 -2.60
N GLU A 309 -7.97 1.16 -3.60
CA GLU A 309 -6.70 1.71 -4.10
C GLU A 309 -6.82 3.16 -4.57
N LEU A 310 -7.92 3.50 -5.23
CA LEU A 310 -8.21 4.88 -5.66
C LEU A 310 -8.38 5.85 -4.48
N ASP A 311 -8.90 5.39 -3.35
CA ASP A 311 -9.01 6.22 -2.14
C ASP A 311 -7.64 6.56 -1.58
N TYR A 312 -6.73 5.57 -1.53
CA TYR A 312 -5.36 5.82 -1.08
C TYR A 312 -4.64 6.80 -2.00
N LEU A 313 -4.79 6.68 -3.32
CA LEU A 313 -4.22 7.63 -4.28
C LEU A 313 -4.78 9.04 -4.09
N LYS A 314 -6.10 9.17 -3.90
CA LYS A 314 -6.76 10.46 -3.62
C LYS A 314 -6.26 11.06 -2.31
N CYS A 315 -6.20 10.27 -1.24
CA CYS A 315 -5.68 10.68 0.05
C CYS A 315 -4.23 11.16 -0.07
N ILE A 316 -3.34 10.37 -0.67
CA ILE A 316 -1.92 10.73 -0.83
C ILE A 316 -1.75 12.03 -1.64
N SER A 317 -2.60 12.25 -2.65
CA SER A 317 -2.64 13.52 -3.38
C SER A 317 -2.94 14.70 -2.45
N LEU A 318 -3.95 14.57 -1.56
CA LEU A 318 -4.27 15.58 -0.56
C LEU A 318 -3.13 15.79 0.45
N LEU A 319 -2.47 14.71 0.91
CA LEU A 319 -1.34 14.81 1.84
C LEU A 319 -0.16 15.61 1.25
N ARG A 320 0.04 15.53 -0.07
CA ARG A 320 1.10 16.26 -0.78
C ARG A 320 0.72 17.71 -1.08
N ASN A 321 -0.51 17.94 -1.51
CA ASN A 321 -0.96 19.27 -1.96
C ASN A 321 -1.36 20.17 -0.78
N GLU A 322 -1.75 19.60 0.35
CA GLU A 322 -2.17 20.34 1.54
C GLU A 322 -1.46 19.83 2.81
N PRO A 323 -0.14 20.06 2.97
CA PRO A 323 0.65 19.47 4.05
C PRO A 323 0.18 19.83 5.47
N SER A 324 -0.48 20.98 5.64
CA SER A 324 -1.03 21.42 6.93
C SER A 324 -2.21 20.57 7.41
N ARG A 325 -2.87 19.80 6.52
CA ARG A 325 -3.95 18.89 6.92
C ARG A 325 -3.50 17.92 8.00
N CYS A 326 -2.30 17.36 7.88
CA CYS A 326 -1.80 16.42 8.88
C CYS A 326 -1.66 17.02 10.27
N MET A 327 -1.57 18.35 10.41
CA MET A 327 -1.44 18.96 11.72
C MET A 327 -2.74 18.90 12.54
N THR A 328 -3.89 18.73 11.88
CA THR A 328 -5.24 18.76 12.50
C THR A 328 -6.11 17.56 12.13
N GLN A 329 -5.75 16.81 11.09
CA GLN A 329 -6.45 15.64 10.57
C GLN A 329 -5.51 14.44 10.54
N GLY A 330 -5.95 13.31 11.07
CA GLY A 330 -5.19 12.06 11.07
C GLY A 330 -5.92 11.01 11.88
N PRO A 331 -5.49 10.65 13.09
CA PRO A 331 -6.31 9.88 14.02
C PRO A 331 -7.47 10.73 14.56
N ALA A 332 -8.45 10.09 15.20
CA ALA A 332 -9.63 10.77 15.74
C ALA A 332 -9.24 11.91 16.70
N THR A 333 -9.92 13.05 16.61
CA THR A 333 -9.60 14.22 17.44
C THR A 333 -9.65 13.87 18.92
N GLY A 334 -8.62 14.28 19.67
CA GLY A 334 -8.52 14.03 21.11
C GLY A 334 -7.95 12.67 21.49
N THR A 335 -7.61 11.79 20.54
CA THR A 335 -6.97 10.50 20.85
C THR A 335 -5.45 10.59 20.95
N VAL A 336 -4.81 11.62 20.39
CA VAL A 336 -3.34 11.80 20.35
C VAL A 336 -2.92 13.25 20.66
N LEU A 337 -1.62 13.52 20.75
CA LEU A 337 -1.06 14.87 20.88
C LEU A 337 -1.22 15.70 19.60
N TYR A 338 -1.97 16.81 19.70
CA TYR A 338 -2.14 17.82 18.65
C TYR A 338 -1.51 19.16 19.04
N PRO A 339 -1.01 19.98 18.09
CA PRO A 339 -0.95 19.70 16.65
C PRO A 339 0.11 18.63 16.33
N MET A 340 -0.20 17.77 15.36
CA MET A 340 0.79 16.83 14.82
C MET A 340 1.71 17.56 13.82
N PRO A 341 2.83 16.95 13.41
CA PRO A 341 3.67 17.53 12.36
C PRO A 341 2.92 17.62 11.02
N SER A 342 3.42 18.45 10.11
CA SER A 342 2.90 18.55 8.75
C SER A 342 3.09 17.23 7.98
N CYS A 343 2.33 17.03 6.90
CA CYS A 343 2.43 15.81 6.12
C CYS A 343 3.85 15.62 5.54
N ASN A 344 4.55 16.72 5.22
CA ASN A 344 5.92 16.65 4.74
C ASN A 344 6.88 16.15 5.83
N GLU A 345 6.80 16.72 7.04
CA GLU A 345 7.63 16.30 8.17
C GLU A 345 7.37 14.84 8.57
N ILE A 346 6.10 14.43 8.60
CA ILE A 346 5.72 13.03 8.87
C ILE A 346 6.34 12.12 7.80
N SER A 347 6.19 12.47 6.53
CA SER A 347 6.71 11.69 5.41
C SER A 347 8.24 11.54 5.46
N GLU A 348 8.96 12.63 5.70
CA GLU A 348 10.41 12.60 5.83
C GLU A 348 10.88 11.76 7.02
N THR A 349 10.17 11.86 8.15
CA THR A 349 10.53 11.16 9.37
C THR A 349 10.20 9.66 9.26
N LEU A 350 9.08 9.31 8.63
CA LEU A 350 8.71 7.91 8.37
C LEU A 350 9.68 7.18 7.43
N LYS A 351 10.38 7.88 6.53
CA LYS A 351 11.38 7.26 5.65
C LYS A 351 12.58 6.68 6.40
N ILE A 352 13.01 7.34 7.46
CA ILE A 352 14.16 6.93 8.28
C ILE A 352 13.74 6.03 9.45
N SER A 353 12.44 6.00 9.75
CA SER A 353 11.81 5.23 10.81
C SER A 353 11.87 3.72 10.52
N ARG A 354 12.14 2.95 11.58
CA ARG A 354 12.22 1.49 11.57
C ARG A 354 11.16 0.81 12.43
N LEU A 355 10.52 1.57 13.31
CA LEU A 355 9.46 1.09 14.17
C LEU A 355 8.31 0.55 13.32
N LYS A 356 7.79 -0.61 13.70
CA LYS A 356 6.56 -1.11 13.09
C LYS A 356 5.44 -0.18 13.52
N ASN A 357 4.70 0.38 12.55
CA ASN A 357 3.68 1.40 12.80
C ASN A 357 2.50 1.30 11.83
N ASN A 358 2.27 0.11 11.27
CA ASN A 358 1.11 -0.24 10.44
C ASN A 358 -0.11 -0.62 11.31
N TYR A 359 -0.31 0.10 12.41
CA TYR A 359 -1.41 -0.12 13.35
C TYR A 359 -1.78 1.19 14.02
N ASN A 360 -2.82 1.16 14.83
CA ASN A 360 -3.29 2.30 15.61
C ASN A 360 -3.30 1.95 17.09
N ASP A 361 -2.75 2.83 17.92
CA ASP A 361 -2.91 2.84 19.36
C ASP A 361 -3.47 4.21 19.74
N CYS A 362 -4.58 4.27 20.49
CA CYS A 362 -5.25 5.54 20.82
C CYS A 362 -4.71 6.10 22.15
N PRO A 363 -3.59 6.85 22.18
CA PRO A 363 -2.77 6.94 23.37
C PRO A 363 -3.45 7.71 24.50
N ARG A 364 -4.23 8.76 24.18
CA ARG A 364 -5.00 9.53 25.18
C ARG A 364 -6.16 8.77 25.81
N ASN A 365 -6.60 7.68 25.19
CA ASN A 365 -7.63 6.80 25.74
C ASN A 365 -7.04 5.74 26.67
N ILE A 366 -5.70 5.60 26.69
CA ILE A 366 -4.99 4.69 27.58
C ILE A 366 -4.46 5.51 28.76
N GLY A 367 -4.93 5.20 29.96
CA GLY A 367 -4.65 6.00 31.17
C GLY A 367 -3.22 5.93 31.72
N ASN A 368 -2.29 5.24 31.06
CA ASN A 368 -0.92 5.04 31.53
C ASN A 368 0.06 5.00 30.33
N TYR A 369 1.07 5.89 30.34
CA TYR A 369 2.04 6.04 29.24
C TYR A 369 3.02 4.86 29.11
N ALA A 370 3.31 4.17 30.21
CA ALA A 370 4.16 2.99 30.20
C ALA A 370 3.51 1.84 29.41
N ILE A 371 2.19 1.68 29.52
CA ILE A 371 1.44 0.69 28.72
C ILE A 371 1.57 0.95 27.23
N ILE A 372 1.44 2.21 26.82
CA ILE A 372 1.49 2.60 25.41
C ILE A 372 2.88 2.34 24.84
N ASN A 373 3.92 2.85 25.51
CA ASN A 373 5.29 2.70 25.03
C ASN A 373 5.75 1.24 25.09
N GLY A 374 5.39 0.51 26.14
CA GLY A 374 5.66 -0.92 26.28
C GLY A 374 4.99 -1.73 25.17
N ALA A 375 3.69 -1.50 24.90
CA ALA A 375 2.98 -2.18 23.83
C ALA A 375 3.61 -1.92 22.45
N ARG A 376 4.08 -0.69 22.19
CA ARG A 376 4.79 -0.35 20.95
C ARG A 376 6.10 -1.12 20.81
N VAL A 377 6.89 -1.22 21.89
CA VAL A 377 8.12 -2.01 21.92
C VAL A 377 7.81 -3.49 21.69
N ILE A 378 6.86 -4.07 22.43
CA ILE A 378 6.45 -5.47 22.28
C ILE A 378 6.02 -5.73 20.83
N LYS A 379 5.18 -4.86 20.26
CA LYS A 379 4.69 -5.01 18.88
C LYS A 379 5.80 -4.91 17.84
N HIS A 380 6.84 -4.12 18.11
CA HIS A 380 7.99 -4.05 17.21
C HIS A 380 8.71 -5.41 17.12
N PHE A 381 8.95 -6.05 18.25
CA PHE A 381 9.73 -7.29 18.32
C PHE A 381 8.90 -8.58 18.18
N ALA A 382 7.63 -8.57 18.58
CA ALA A 382 6.74 -9.72 18.49
C ALA A 382 6.20 -9.93 17.06
N THR A 383 5.87 -11.18 16.75
CA THR A 383 5.29 -11.62 15.46
C THR A 383 3.78 -11.83 15.52
N ASN A 384 3.21 -12.00 16.72
CA ASN A 384 1.79 -12.28 16.92
C ASN A 384 0.97 -10.99 17.03
N ASP A 385 0.49 -10.49 15.90
CA ASP A 385 -0.38 -9.32 15.85
C ASP A 385 -1.87 -9.70 15.89
N LEU A 386 -2.56 -9.27 16.93
CA LEU A 386 -4.02 -9.34 16.99
C LEU A 386 -4.63 -8.29 16.08
N LYS A 387 -5.51 -8.72 15.17
CA LYS A 387 -6.35 -7.82 14.39
C LYS A 387 -7.56 -7.42 15.24
N SER A 388 -7.47 -6.26 15.88
CA SER A 388 -8.62 -5.64 16.57
C SER A 388 -9.12 -4.41 15.83
N LYS A 389 -10.44 -4.19 15.87
CA LYS A 389 -11.07 -2.92 15.46
C LYS A 389 -11.00 -1.86 16.57
N ASP A 390 -10.67 -2.27 17.78
CA ASP A 390 -10.48 -1.42 18.94
C ASP A 390 -9.00 -0.99 19.01
N CYS A 391 -8.73 0.31 19.06
CA CYS A 391 -7.37 0.87 19.13
C CYS A 391 -6.81 0.95 20.57
N VAL A 392 -7.60 0.57 21.58
CA VAL A 392 -7.21 0.57 22.99
C VAL A 392 -6.86 -0.83 23.45
N PHE A 393 -7.71 -1.82 23.12
CA PHE A 393 -7.55 -3.21 23.55
C PHE A 393 -6.16 -3.81 23.26
N PRO A 394 -5.57 -3.67 22.05
CA PRO A 394 -4.28 -4.28 21.74
C PRO A 394 -3.15 -3.83 22.65
N SER A 395 -3.14 -2.57 23.09
CA SER A 395 -2.08 -2.07 23.96
C SER A 395 -2.16 -2.70 25.36
N TYR A 396 -3.37 -2.80 25.91
CA TYR A 396 -3.58 -3.47 27.19
C TYR A 396 -3.31 -4.97 27.13
N GLU A 397 -3.77 -5.63 26.06
CA GLU A 397 -3.57 -7.06 25.84
C GLU A 397 -2.09 -7.43 25.79
N LYS A 398 -1.25 -6.62 25.12
CA LYS A 398 0.19 -6.88 25.07
C LYS A 398 0.87 -6.78 26.43
N ILE A 399 0.50 -5.80 27.25
CA ILE A 399 1.06 -5.69 28.60
C ILE A 399 0.55 -6.81 29.49
N TYR A 400 -0.74 -7.13 29.43
CA TYR A 400 -1.30 -8.27 30.16
C TYR A 400 -0.66 -9.60 29.75
N GLY A 401 -0.33 -9.76 28.47
CA GLY A 401 0.42 -10.91 27.96
C GLY A 401 1.75 -11.14 28.67
N LEU A 402 2.45 -10.09 29.07
CA LEU A 402 3.68 -10.24 29.87
C LEU A 402 3.41 -10.88 31.25
N TYR A 403 2.27 -10.57 31.88
CA TYR A 403 1.87 -11.14 33.16
C TYR A 403 1.44 -12.61 33.02
N LEU A 404 0.71 -12.93 31.94
CA LEU A 404 0.38 -14.31 31.58
C LEU A 404 1.64 -15.14 31.37
N GLU A 405 2.57 -14.66 30.54
CA GLU A 405 3.80 -15.38 30.18
C GLU A 405 4.76 -15.53 31.36
N SER A 406 4.74 -14.61 32.32
CA SER A 406 5.52 -14.72 33.56
C SER A 406 4.81 -15.50 34.68
N GLY A 407 3.57 -15.94 34.49
CA GLY A 407 2.78 -16.62 35.53
C GLY A 407 2.43 -15.74 36.73
N GLU A 408 2.29 -14.42 36.52
CA GLU A 408 1.99 -13.42 37.56
C GLU A 408 0.65 -12.71 37.30
N GLU A 409 -0.33 -13.43 36.75
CA GLU A 409 -1.62 -12.88 36.35
C GLU A 409 -2.37 -12.18 37.49
N GLU A 410 -2.18 -12.67 38.71
CA GLU A 410 -2.75 -12.12 39.95
C GLU A 410 -2.27 -10.71 40.27
N LYS A 411 -1.12 -10.29 39.72
CA LYS A 411 -0.60 -8.94 39.87
C LYS A 411 -1.26 -7.94 38.92
N TRP A 412 -2.08 -8.41 37.98
CA TRP A 412 -2.86 -7.52 37.12
C TRP A 412 -3.89 -6.75 37.96
N PRO A 413 -3.83 -5.41 38.00
CA PRO A 413 -4.57 -4.65 39.01
C PRO A 413 -6.05 -4.47 38.67
N LEU A 414 -6.47 -4.67 37.41
CA LEU A 414 -7.81 -4.31 36.98
C LEU A 414 -8.81 -5.45 37.09
N SER A 415 -9.94 -5.16 37.72
CA SER A 415 -11.08 -6.06 37.80
C SER A 415 -12.41 -5.35 37.51
N ILE A 416 -13.37 -6.06 36.94
CA ILE A 416 -14.77 -5.64 36.89
C ILE A 416 -15.50 -6.28 38.06
N CYS A 417 -16.11 -5.43 38.88
CA CYS A 417 -16.91 -5.83 40.01
C CYS A 417 -18.40 -5.62 39.74
N TYR A 418 -19.22 -6.48 40.35
CA TYR A 418 -20.67 -6.42 40.29
C TYR A 418 -21.27 -7.02 41.56
N ASN A 419 -22.53 -6.67 41.84
CA ASN A 419 -23.27 -7.27 42.95
C ASN A 419 -23.95 -8.57 42.49
N SER A 420 -23.61 -9.67 43.15
CA SER A 420 -24.26 -10.98 43.02
C SER A 420 -25.15 -11.23 44.23
N ASN A 421 -26.00 -12.26 44.17
CA ASN A 421 -26.80 -12.71 45.33
C ASN A 421 -25.92 -13.06 46.56
N ASP A 422 -24.69 -13.52 46.33
CA ASP A 422 -23.70 -13.86 47.37
C ASP A 422 -22.79 -12.67 47.77
N GLY A 423 -23.14 -11.45 47.36
CA GLY A 423 -22.36 -10.23 47.59
C GLY A 423 -21.50 -9.80 46.40
N LYS A 424 -20.52 -8.92 46.65
CA LYS A 424 -19.65 -8.34 45.63
C LYS A 424 -18.73 -9.40 45.03
N LYS A 425 -18.76 -9.57 43.70
CA LYS A 425 -17.83 -10.42 42.94
C LYS A 425 -17.01 -9.56 41.99
N CYS A 426 -15.72 -9.85 41.86
CA CYS A 426 -14.80 -9.14 40.97
C CYS A 426 -14.07 -10.15 40.08
N LEU A 427 -13.96 -9.83 38.79
CA LEU A 427 -13.30 -10.66 37.78
C LEU A 427 -12.19 -9.84 37.11
N PRO A 428 -10.98 -10.40 36.88
CA PRO A 428 -9.92 -9.68 36.18
C PRO A 428 -10.39 -9.29 34.78
N PHE A 429 -9.99 -8.10 34.31
CA PHE A 429 -10.34 -7.68 32.95
C PHE A 429 -9.26 -6.84 32.26
N ILE A 430 -9.25 -6.92 30.94
CA ILE A 430 -8.45 -6.14 30.01
C ILE A 430 -9.38 -5.11 29.35
N PRO A 431 -9.09 -3.81 29.43
CA PRO A 431 -9.93 -2.79 28.81
C PRO A 431 -10.08 -2.95 27.29
N GLY A 432 -11.31 -2.79 26.81
CA GLY A 432 -11.67 -2.90 25.39
C GLY A 432 -12.30 -4.24 25.02
N ASN A 433 -12.61 -4.42 23.73
CA ASN A 433 -13.36 -5.59 23.25
C ASN A 433 -12.50 -6.62 22.51
N SER A 434 -12.78 -7.91 22.73
CA SER A 434 -12.21 -9.02 21.95
C SER A 434 -13.20 -10.17 21.79
N LYS A 435 -13.11 -10.91 20.69
CA LYS A 435 -13.91 -12.14 20.48
C LYS A 435 -13.22 -13.38 21.03
N GLU A 436 -11.92 -13.32 21.27
CA GLU A 436 -11.07 -14.48 21.56
C GLU A 436 -10.54 -14.45 23.00
N ASN A 437 -10.34 -13.25 23.57
CA ASN A 437 -9.78 -13.11 24.91
C ASN A 437 -10.89 -13.06 25.97
N TYR A 438 -10.93 -14.07 26.85
CA TYR A 438 -11.94 -14.20 27.92
C TYR A 438 -11.87 -13.09 28.98
N ASN A 439 -10.73 -12.44 29.13
CA ASN A 439 -10.54 -11.32 30.05
C ASN A 439 -10.89 -9.97 29.40
N ALA A 440 -11.25 -9.92 28.11
CA ALA A 440 -11.75 -8.68 27.50
C ALA A 440 -13.06 -8.23 28.16
N LEU A 441 -13.29 -6.92 28.24
CA LEU A 441 -14.45 -6.34 28.95
C LEU A 441 -15.78 -6.98 28.52
N ASN A 442 -16.01 -7.13 27.22
CA ASN A 442 -17.24 -7.72 26.70
C ASN A 442 -17.44 -9.17 27.14
N MET A 443 -16.37 -9.95 27.27
CA MET A 443 -16.41 -11.36 27.68
C MET A 443 -16.62 -11.48 29.19
N VAL A 444 -15.94 -10.64 29.97
CA VAL A 444 -16.10 -10.58 31.43
C VAL A 444 -17.52 -10.18 31.81
N VAL A 445 -18.10 -9.18 31.12
CA VAL A 445 -19.49 -8.76 31.35
C VAL A 445 -20.49 -9.84 30.95
N ALA A 446 -20.28 -10.52 29.82
CA ALA A 446 -21.11 -11.66 29.44
C ALA A 446 -21.09 -12.78 30.50
N ASN A 447 -19.93 -13.04 31.11
CA ASN A 447 -19.79 -14.00 32.20
C ASN A 447 -20.52 -13.52 33.47
N ALA A 448 -20.39 -12.24 33.84
CA ALA A 448 -21.09 -11.66 34.99
C ALA A 448 -22.62 -11.77 34.86
N LEU A 449 -23.16 -11.48 33.68
CA LEU A 449 -24.61 -11.61 33.40
C LEU A 449 -25.10 -13.07 33.51
N PHE A 450 -24.28 -14.02 33.05
CA PHE A 450 -24.59 -15.45 33.16
C PHE A 450 -24.53 -15.94 34.62
N GLN A 451 -23.49 -15.56 35.36
CA GLN A 451 -23.32 -15.95 36.77
C GLN A 451 -24.41 -15.37 37.69
N THR A 452 -24.93 -14.18 37.37
CA THR A 452 -26.07 -13.55 38.09
C THR A 452 -27.43 -14.13 37.70
N LYS A 453 -27.49 -15.07 36.74
CA LYS A 453 -28.74 -15.65 36.19
C LYS A 453 -29.70 -14.62 35.58
N ILE A 454 -29.21 -13.42 35.24
CA ILE A 454 -29.99 -12.41 34.51
C ILE A 454 -30.31 -12.90 33.10
N VAL A 455 -29.39 -13.68 32.51
CA VAL A 455 -29.58 -14.36 31.23
C VAL A 455 -29.33 -15.85 31.36
N SER A 456 -30.11 -16.65 30.63
CA SER A 456 -30.03 -18.11 30.64
C SER A 456 -28.87 -18.67 29.81
N SER A 457 -28.30 -17.86 28.91
CA SER A 457 -27.17 -18.23 28.05
C SER A 457 -26.16 -17.09 27.95
N ARG A 458 -24.91 -17.42 27.61
CA ARG A 458 -23.86 -16.41 27.43
C ARG A 458 -24.16 -15.57 26.18
N ILE A 459 -24.60 -14.35 26.39
CA ILE A 459 -24.87 -13.37 25.33
C ILE A 459 -23.60 -12.61 24.94
N LYS A 460 -23.55 -12.07 23.71
CA LYS A 460 -22.47 -11.18 23.28
C LYS A 460 -22.83 -9.73 23.62
N CYS A 461 -21.97 -9.08 24.41
CA CYS A 461 -22.09 -7.67 24.73
C CYS A 461 -21.09 -6.84 23.91
N GLU A 462 -21.46 -5.61 23.55
CA GLU A 462 -20.55 -4.66 22.92
C GLU A 462 -20.40 -3.41 23.78
N GLN A 463 -19.16 -2.98 24.04
CA GLN A 463 -18.92 -1.69 24.67
C GLN A 463 -19.21 -0.57 23.67
N VAL A 464 -19.98 0.44 24.11
CA VAL A 464 -20.28 1.64 23.33
C VAL A 464 -20.03 2.88 24.17
N SER A 465 -19.44 3.91 23.57
CA SER A 465 -19.20 5.16 24.30
C SER A 465 -20.52 5.83 24.69
N LYS A 466 -20.53 6.52 25.83
CA LYS A 466 -21.70 7.27 26.32
C LYS A 466 -22.20 8.30 25.30
N LYS A 467 -21.30 8.88 24.49
CA LYS A 467 -21.64 9.84 23.42
C LYS A 467 -22.33 9.19 22.22
N GLN A 468 -21.98 7.94 21.88
CA GLN A 468 -22.55 7.24 20.73
C GLN A 468 -23.86 6.53 21.06
N PHE A 469 -24.03 6.10 22.32
CA PHE A 469 -25.20 5.36 22.74
C PHE A 469 -26.46 6.26 22.71
N ASN A 470 -27.42 5.90 21.86
CA ASN A 470 -28.72 6.57 21.79
C ASN A 470 -29.84 5.51 21.84
N PRO A 471 -30.57 5.38 22.96
CA PRO A 471 -31.57 4.33 23.15
C PRO A 471 -32.74 4.39 22.14
N LEU A 472 -32.91 5.52 21.42
CA LEU A 472 -33.96 5.69 20.41
C LEU A 472 -33.61 5.05 19.06
N ARG A 473 -32.32 4.80 18.75
CA ARG A 473 -31.92 4.22 17.46
C ARG A 473 -32.17 2.72 17.43
N LEU A 474 -32.64 2.21 16.28
CA LEU A 474 -32.94 0.79 16.06
C LEU A 474 -31.78 -0.14 16.46
N LYS A 475 -30.53 0.26 16.18
CA LYS A 475 -29.32 -0.51 16.55
C LYS A 475 -29.26 -0.84 18.05
N TYR A 476 -29.74 0.05 18.93
CA TYR A 476 -29.64 -0.11 20.38
C TYR A 476 -30.93 -0.67 21.02
N LYS A 477 -31.97 -0.94 20.22
CA LYS A 477 -33.22 -1.52 20.73
C LYS A 477 -33.11 -3.00 21.08
N ALA A 478 -32.16 -3.72 20.47
CA ALA A 478 -31.90 -5.13 20.71
C ALA A 478 -30.41 -5.36 21.01
N GLY A 479 -30.11 -6.45 21.73
CA GLY A 479 -28.74 -6.87 22.06
C GLY A 479 -28.24 -6.39 23.42
N CYS A 480 -26.97 -6.67 23.71
CA CYS A 480 -26.31 -6.29 24.96
C CYS A 480 -25.28 -5.19 24.76
N TRP A 481 -25.39 -4.12 25.53
CA TRP A 481 -24.54 -2.92 25.42
C TRP A 481 -23.93 -2.55 26.76
N VAL A 482 -22.62 -2.41 26.82
CA VAL A 482 -21.90 -1.91 28.01
C VAL A 482 -21.67 -0.42 27.84
N VAL A 483 -22.40 0.39 28.61
CA VAL A 483 -22.44 1.85 28.46
C VAL A 483 -21.81 2.51 29.70
N PRO A 484 -20.70 3.25 29.55
CA PRO A 484 -20.13 4.03 30.65
C PRO A 484 -21.17 5.03 31.21
N GLN A 485 -21.20 5.22 32.52
CA GLN A 485 -22.07 6.23 33.15
C GLN A 485 -21.56 7.65 32.85
N GLU A 486 -20.24 7.81 32.77
CA GLU A 486 -19.56 9.09 32.53
C GLU A 486 -18.95 9.18 31.13
N LEU A 487 -18.85 10.41 30.61
CA LEU A 487 -18.19 10.68 29.33
C LEU A 487 -16.67 10.45 29.39
N ALA A 488 -16.05 10.66 30.54
CA ALA A 488 -14.59 10.64 30.73
C ALA A 488 -14.04 9.33 31.32
N CYS A 489 -14.76 8.21 31.15
CA CYS A 489 -14.28 6.92 31.62
C CYS A 489 -13.09 6.40 30.78
N ARG A 490 -11.92 6.22 31.41
CA ARG A 490 -10.66 5.74 30.80
C ARG A 490 -10.16 4.41 31.40
N SER A 491 -11.08 3.52 31.71
CA SER A 491 -10.84 2.13 32.18
C SER A 491 -10.55 1.93 33.67
N GLN A 492 -10.23 2.98 34.44
CA GLN A 492 -10.08 2.92 35.89
C GLN A 492 -11.28 3.55 36.59
N SER A 493 -11.70 2.97 37.72
CA SER A 493 -12.75 3.51 38.59
C SER A 493 -14.05 3.92 37.86
N CYS A 494 -14.32 3.32 36.71
CA CYS A 494 -15.47 3.60 35.88
C CYS A 494 -16.69 2.80 36.32
N LYS A 495 -17.86 3.44 36.31
CA LYS A 495 -19.15 2.76 36.42
C LYS A 495 -19.76 2.57 35.04
N TYR A 496 -20.40 1.42 34.83
CA TYR A 496 -21.07 1.08 33.58
C TYR A 496 -22.48 0.55 33.84
N ASN A 497 -23.40 0.93 32.97
CA ASN A 497 -24.71 0.30 32.86
C ASN A 497 -24.64 -0.75 31.76
N VAL A 498 -24.99 -1.99 32.10
CA VAL A 498 -25.18 -3.06 31.14
C VAL A 498 -26.64 -3.06 30.71
N MET A 499 -26.89 -2.75 29.44
CA MET A 499 -28.21 -2.66 28.84
C MET A 499 -28.50 -3.93 28.03
N ILE A 500 -29.63 -4.58 28.25
CA ILE A 500 -30.12 -5.70 27.44
C ILE A 500 -31.46 -5.29 26.83
N ASP A 501 -31.57 -5.33 25.51
CA ASP A 501 -32.78 -4.95 24.76
C ASP A 501 -33.36 -3.61 25.24
N ASN A 502 -32.46 -2.63 25.37
CA ASN A 502 -32.72 -1.26 25.84
C ASN A 502 -33.22 -1.13 27.29
N ARG A 503 -33.05 -2.16 28.13
CA ARG A 503 -33.35 -2.13 29.57
C ARG A 503 -32.08 -2.28 30.39
N LYS A 504 -31.93 -1.50 31.46
CA LYS A 504 -30.80 -1.66 32.39
C LYS A 504 -30.94 -3.01 33.09
N ALA A 505 -29.97 -3.88 32.90
CA ALA A 505 -29.96 -5.25 33.42
C ALA A 505 -29.02 -5.38 34.63
N LEU A 506 -27.82 -4.81 34.54
CA LEU A 506 -26.80 -4.91 35.58
C LEU A 506 -26.01 -3.59 35.66
N GLU A 507 -25.61 -3.22 36.87
CA GLU A 507 -24.59 -2.19 37.09
C GLU A 507 -23.28 -2.88 37.46
N ILE A 508 -22.20 -2.45 36.80
CA ILE A 508 -20.85 -2.95 37.02
C ILE A 508 -19.91 -1.77 37.20
N TRP A 509 -18.77 -1.99 37.85
CA TRP A 509 -17.75 -0.96 37.98
C TRP A 509 -16.35 -1.58 37.91
N SER A 510 -15.38 -0.82 37.40
CA SER A 510 -13.99 -1.25 37.40
C SER A 510 -13.31 -0.86 38.71
N GLU A 511 -12.57 -1.77 39.30
CA GLU A 511 -11.65 -1.52 40.42
C GLU A 511 -10.20 -1.74 40.00
N GLY A 512 -9.28 -1.17 40.76
CA GLY A 512 -7.85 -1.19 40.47
C GLY A 512 -7.30 0.12 39.92
N SER A 513 -5.97 0.26 39.94
CA SER A 513 -5.23 1.41 39.43
C SER A 513 -4.07 0.95 38.55
N LEU A 514 -3.88 1.60 37.40
CA LEU A 514 -2.75 1.34 36.51
C LEU A 514 -1.60 2.30 36.88
N SER A 515 -0.83 1.94 37.90
CA SER A 515 0.39 2.64 38.27
C SER A 515 1.63 1.87 37.81
N PHE A 516 1.64 1.45 36.54
CA PHE A 516 2.83 0.82 35.96
C PHE A 516 3.89 1.88 35.69
N ASP A 517 5.07 1.62 36.23
CA ASP A 517 6.28 2.34 35.86
C ASP A 517 6.86 1.75 34.57
N TYR A 518 7.34 2.64 33.69
CA TYR A 518 8.01 2.18 32.48
C TYR A 518 9.42 1.67 32.79
N PHE A 519 10.18 2.46 33.54
CA PHE A 519 11.44 2.07 34.19
C PHE A 519 11.29 2.15 35.70
N LYS A 520 12.09 1.38 36.43
CA LYS A 520 12.06 1.30 37.89
C LYS A 520 12.19 2.67 38.55
N THR A 521 11.21 3.06 39.39
CA THR A 521 11.26 4.34 40.14
C THR A 521 11.63 4.18 41.61
N LYS A 522 11.64 2.96 42.15
CA LYS A 522 11.89 2.66 43.58
C LYS A 522 12.80 1.45 43.74
N TYR A 523 13.76 1.51 44.67
CA TYR A 523 14.71 0.41 44.91
C TYR A 523 14.01 -0.91 45.31
N ASN A 524 13.01 -0.83 46.19
CA ASN A 524 12.33 -1.98 46.80
C ASN A 524 10.93 -2.26 46.24
N SER A 525 10.70 -2.01 44.94
CA SER A 525 9.44 -2.43 44.31
C SER A 525 9.37 -3.95 44.24
N SER A 526 8.27 -4.53 44.74
CA SER A 526 7.98 -5.97 44.60
C SER A 526 7.57 -6.35 43.17
N ASP A 527 7.12 -5.37 42.39
CA ASP A 527 6.74 -5.56 40.99
C ASP A 527 7.80 -4.99 40.06
N ALA A 528 8.18 -5.81 39.07
CA ALA A 528 9.04 -5.39 37.98
C ALA A 528 8.35 -4.33 37.10
N ASP A 529 9.11 -3.32 36.69
CA ASP A 529 8.69 -2.31 35.71
C ASP A 529 8.49 -2.94 34.33
N ILE A 530 7.80 -2.20 33.44
CA ILE A 530 7.47 -2.72 32.10
C ILE A 530 8.72 -3.03 31.28
N HIS A 531 9.77 -2.21 31.36
CA HIS A 531 11.01 -2.47 30.62
C HIS A 531 11.67 -3.77 31.06
N SER A 532 11.85 -3.99 32.38
CA SER A 532 12.41 -5.22 32.92
C SER A 532 11.62 -6.47 32.49
N ARG A 533 10.27 -6.39 32.50
CA ARG A 533 9.39 -7.48 32.05
C ARG A 533 9.52 -7.77 30.56
N ILE A 534 9.63 -6.72 29.74
CA ILE A 534 9.83 -6.87 28.29
C ILE A 534 11.12 -7.64 28.01
N LEU A 535 12.23 -7.28 28.68
CA LEU A 535 13.51 -7.96 28.49
C LEU A 535 13.44 -9.43 28.90
N SER A 536 12.85 -9.72 30.07
CA SER A 536 12.78 -11.09 30.61
C SER A 536 11.90 -12.01 29.76
N VAL A 537 10.76 -11.50 29.28
CA VAL A 537 9.77 -12.31 28.55
C VAL A 537 10.15 -12.46 27.08
N LEU A 538 10.57 -11.38 26.42
CA LEU A 538 10.86 -11.41 24.97
C LEU A 538 12.30 -11.82 24.65
N ASN A 539 13.18 -12.03 25.65
CA ASN A 539 14.59 -12.37 25.48
C ASN A 539 15.34 -11.39 24.55
N ILE A 540 15.00 -10.10 24.64
CA ILE A 540 15.60 -9.03 23.84
C ILE A 540 16.92 -8.59 24.49
N LYS A 541 17.93 -8.27 23.68
CA LYS A 541 19.18 -7.71 24.19
C LYS A 541 19.09 -6.20 24.27
N GLU A 542 19.72 -5.63 25.28
CA GLU A 542 19.81 -4.19 25.45
C GLU A 542 21.25 -3.67 25.43
N GLN A 543 21.40 -2.40 25.08
CA GLN A 543 22.65 -1.65 25.14
C GLN A 543 22.37 -0.23 25.59
N GLU A 544 23.07 0.28 26.59
CA GLU A 544 22.94 1.67 27.04
C GLU A 544 23.44 2.67 25.96
N ILE A 545 22.71 3.77 25.79
CA ILE A 545 23.01 4.84 24.84
C ILE A 545 23.34 6.12 25.61
N ASN A 546 24.61 6.41 25.78
CA ASN A 546 25.11 7.53 26.58
C ASN A 546 25.42 8.82 25.78
N SER A 547 25.42 8.76 24.45
CA SER A 547 25.87 9.87 23.61
C SER A 547 25.27 9.82 22.21
N LEU A 548 25.42 10.91 21.45
CA LEU A 548 25.03 10.96 20.05
C LEU A 548 25.80 9.92 19.21
N THR A 549 27.09 9.72 19.52
CA THR A 549 27.93 8.75 18.80
C THR A 549 27.45 7.33 19.03
N SER A 550 27.13 6.95 20.28
CA SER A 550 26.59 5.62 20.58
C SER A 550 25.20 5.41 19.97
N LEU A 551 24.35 6.45 19.95
CA LEU A 551 23.06 6.41 19.27
C LEU A 551 23.20 6.12 17.77
N LYS A 552 24.07 6.87 17.08
CA LYS A 552 24.30 6.67 15.64
C LYS A 552 24.87 5.29 15.36
N PHE A 553 25.89 4.89 16.12
CA PHE A 553 26.49 3.57 15.99
C PHE A 553 25.47 2.45 16.19
N PHE A 554 24.60 2.56 17.20
CA PHE A 554 23.55 1.58 17.44
C PHE A 554 22.60 1.49 16.25
N LEU A 555 22.05 2.63 15.80
CA LEU A 555 21.12 2.66 14.68
C LEU A 555 21.80 2.17 13.39
N ASP A 556 23.05 2.51 13.10
CA ASP A 556 23.68 2.07 11.86
C ASP A 556 23.96 0.55 11.83
N ASN A 557 24.27 -0.05 12.98
CA ASN A 557 24.65 -1.46 13.06
C ASN A 557 23.48 -2.41 13.38
N LYS A 558 22.44 -1.95 14.09
CA LYS A 558 21.28 -2.76 14.48
C LYS A 558 20.08 -2.43 13.60
N LYS A 559 19.96 -3.10 12.45
CA LYS A 559 18.92 -2.80 11.43
C LYS A 559 17.47 -2.89 11.95
N ASN A 560 17.20 -3.83 12.85
CA ASN A 560 15.88 -4.00 13.49
C ASN A 560 15.86 -3.44 14.92
N GLY A 561 16.91 -2.74 15.34
CA GLY A 561 16.97 -2.18 16.68
C GLY A 561 16.21 -0.87 16.78
N ILE A 562 15.60 -0.63 17.94
CA ILE A 562 15.01 0.65 18.32
C ILE A 562 15.62 1.12 19.63
N ILE A 563 15.63 2.43 19.85
CA ILE A 563 16.06 3.04 21.09
C ILE A 563 14.81 3.49 21.85
N HIS A 564 14.80 3.31 23.15
CA HIS A 564 13.71 3.76 24.00
C HIS A 564 14.25 4.38 25.28
N GLY A 565 13.48 5.27 25.87
CA GLY A 565 13.90 5.99 27.07
C GLY A 565 12.76 6.75 27.71
N GLN A 566 13.09 7.47 28.77
CA GLN A 566 12.14 8.28 29.53
C GLN A 566 12.74 9.66 29.83
N GLY A 567 12.01 10.71 29.44
CA GLY A 567 12.45 12.09 29.59
C GLY A 567 11.36 12.98 30.16
N CYS A 568 11.71 14.25 30.43
CA CYS A 568 10.74 15.24 30.89
C CYS A 568 9.84 15.75 29.78
N ALA A 569 8.52 15.61 29.96
CA ALA A 569 7.53 16.08 28.99
C ALA A 569 7.64 17.59 28.75
N GLU A 570 8.02 18.37 29.76
CA GLU A 570 8.23 19.82 29.69
C GLU A 570 9.35 20.22 28.73
N ASP A 571 10.37 19.37 28.56
CA ASP A 571 11.47 19.62 27.64
C ASP A 571 11.19 19.06 26.24
N ILE A 572 10.45 17.94 26.16
CA ILE A 572 10.05 17.33 24.88
C ILE A 572 8.95 18.16 24.20
N TYR A 573 7.98 18.67 24.95
CA TYR A 573 6.80 19.41 24.48
C TYR A 573 6.54 20.67 25.32
N PRO A 574 7.41 21.68 25.27
CA PRO A 574 7.29 22.88 26.09
C PRO A 574 6.01 23.68 25.83
N SER A 575 5.40 23.55 24.65
CA SER A 575 4.12 24.18 24.32
C SER A 575 2.90 23.50 24.93
N HIS A 576 3.03 22.24 25.38
CA HIS A 576 1.94 21.45 25.98
C HIS A 576 2.13 21.23 27.48
N TYR A 577 3.38 21.24 27.94
CA TYR A 577 3.76 20.97 29.32
C TYR A 577 4.57 22.14 29.85
N GLN A 578 3.97 22.86 30.79
CA GLN A 578 4.63 23.93 31.52
C GLN A 578 5.17 23.40 32.84
N LEU A 579 6.34 23.89 33.22
CA LEU A 579 6.92 23.62 34.53
C LEU A 579 6.02 24.19 35.62
N ARG A 580 5.39 23.30 36.39
CA ARG A 580 4.54 23.69 37.51
C ARG A 580 5.34 24.02 38.77
N LYS A 581 6.46 23.32 38.97
CA LYS A 581 7.36 23.46 40.12
C LYS A 581 8.79 23.17 39.70
N ILE A 582 9.75 23.87 40.31
CA ILE A 582 11.18 23.58 40.16
C ILE A 582 11.44 22.19 40.75
N GLY A 583 12.26 21.38 40.08
CA GLY A 583 12.64 20.04 40.54
C GLY A 583 11.58 18.96 40.34
N ILE A 584 10.47 19.24 39.65
CA ILE A 584 9.48 18.24 39.25
C ILE A 584 9.46 18.14 37.73
N CYS A 585 9.35 16.92 37.25
CA CYS A 585 9.35 16.57 35.84
C CYS A 585 8.23 15.57 35.58
N THR A 586 7.48 15.76 34.50
CA THR A 586 6.45 14.80 34.09
C THR A 586 7.13 13.69 33.28
N PRO A 587 7.18 12.44 33.78
CA PRO A 587 7.82 11.35 33.06
C PRO A 587 7.10 11.05 31.75
N MET A 588 7.86 11.02 30.66
CA MET A 588 7.36 10.73 29.32
C MET A 588 8.22 9.65 28.66
N PRO A 589 7.75 8.40 28.63
CA PRO A 589 8.36 7.36 27.82
C PRO A 589 8.31 7.71 26.33
N PHE A 590 9.36 7.34 25.60
CA PHE A 590 9.47 7.57 24.17
C PHE A 590 10.28 6.47 23.46
N ILE A 591 10.21 6.49 22.13
CA ILE A 591 10.98 5.65 21.21
C ILE A 591 11.68 6.55 20.18
N ILE A 592 12.94 6.23 19.91
CA ILE A 592 13.75 6.74 18.81
C ILE A 592 14.08 5.56 17.88
N ASP A 593 13.77 5.68 16.60
CA ASP A 593 13.89 4.57 15.66
C ASP A 593 14.56 4.94 14.32
N GLY A 594 15.21 6.10 14.28
CA GLY A 594 15.95 6.60 13.12
C GLY A 594 16.54 7.97 13.37
N TYR A 595 17.48 8.38 12.53
CA TYR A 595 18.05 9.73 12.56
C TYR A 595 18.36 10.25 11.14
N LYS A 596 18.46 11.58 11.02
CA LYS A 596 18.95 12.29 9.83
C LYS A 596 19.79 13.50 10.25
N GLU A 597 20.74 13.88 9.41
CA GLU A 597 21.56 15.07 9.62
C GLU A 597 21.16 16.18 8.66
N ILE A 598 20.96 17.39 9.18
CA ILE A 598 20.62 18.58 8.41
C ILE A 598 21.44 19.74 8.99
N ASN A 599 22.28 20.38 8.17
CA ASN A 599 23.09 21.53 8.57
C ASN A 599 23.89 21.27 9.87
N ASN A 600 24.60 20.13 9.94
CA ASN A 600 25.34 19.64 11.11
C ASN A 600 24.51 19.33 12.38
N ASN A 601 23.20 19.49 12.33
CA ASN A 601 22.29 19.11 13.41
C ASN A 601 21.74 17.70 13.18
N THR A 602 21.71 16.88 14.23
CA THR A 602 21.10 15.54 14.15
C THR A 602 19.66 15.57 14.65
N TYR A 603 18.75 15.22 13.75
CA TYR A 603 17.33 15.09 14.01
C TYR A 603 16.95 13.61 14.13
N LEU A 604 16.09 13.30 15.09
CA LEU A 604 15.64 11.96 15.42
C LEU A 604 14.23 11.72 14.90
N SER A 605 13.94 10.50 14.46
CA SER A 605 12.57 10.00 14.37
C SER A 605 12.11 9.66 15.78
N PHE A 606 11.22 10.49 16.33
CA PHE A 606 10.86 10.48 17.74
C PHE A 606 9.35 10.26 17.90
N ARG A 607 8.97 9.40 18.84
CA ARG A 607 7.58 9.20 19.26
C ARG A 607 7.52 9.11 20.77
N SER A 608 6.83 10.05 21.41
CA SER A 608 6.44 9.84 22.81
C SER A 608 5.25 8.90 22.91
N ALA A 609 4.98 8.44 24.13
CA ALA A 609 3.75 7.72 24.47
C ALA A 609 2.45 8.51 24.19
N LEU A 610 2.50 9.78 23.79
CA LEU A 610 1.32 10.59 23.43
C LEU A 610 1.15 10.82 21.93
N ASP A 611 2.22 10.65 21.16
CA ASP A 611 2.18 10.84 19.71
C ASP A 611 1.39 9.73 19.03
N ASP A 612 0.80 10.04 17.89
CA ASP A 612 0.26 9.02 16.99
C ASP A 612 1.41 8.15 16.44
N ILE A 613 1.24 6.83 16.47
CA ILE A 613 2.27 5.87 16.03
C ILE A 613 2.67 6.06 14.54
N SER A 614 1.73 6.52 13.71
CA SER A 614 1.93 6.82 12.29
C SER A 614 2.37 8.27 12.00
N SER A 615 2.52 9.11 13.03
CA SER A 615 2.88 10.53 12.92
C SER A 615 4.11 10.88 13.77
N PRO A 616 5.28 10.27 13.51
CA PRO A 616 6.49 10.60 14.26
C PRO A 616 6.86 12.07 14.11
N ARG A 617 7.48 12.61 15.14
CA ARG A 617 8.03 13.97 15.16
C ARG A 617 9.52 13.92 14.83
N SER A 618 10.01 14.97 14.18
CA SER A 618 11.43 15.21 14.03
C SER A 618 11.92 16.05 15.20
N VAL A 619 12.72 15.46 16.09
CA VAL A 619 13.21 16.13 17.31
C VAL A 619 14.73 16.23 17.25
N LEU A 620 15.29 17.41 17.58
CA LEU A 620 16.73 17.60 17.66
C LEU A 620 17.31 16.75 18.79
N TRP A 621 18.44 16.08 18.56
CA TRP A 621 19.12 15.28 19.59
C TRP A 621 19.35 16.07 20.89
N ALA A 622 19.76 17.34 20.79
CA ALA A 622 19.99 18.19 21.96
C ALA A 622 18.74 18.28 22.86
N ASN A 623 17.55 18.42 22.29
CA ASN A 623 16.31 18.51 23.06
C ASN A 623 15.98 17.17 23.74
N ALA A 624 16.13 16.05 23.02
CA ALA A 624 15.92 14.73 23.57
C ALA A 624 16.92 14.42 24.71
N PHE A 625 18.19 14.79 24.51
CA PHE A 625 19.25 14.63 25.49
C PHE A 625 19.02 15.49 26.74
N THR A 626 18.61 16.75 26.59
CA THR A 626 18.25 17.62 27.72
C THR A 626 17.08 17.03 28.51
N ALA A 627 16.03 16.56 27.84
CA ALA A 627 14.89 15.94 28.49
C ALA A 627 15.27 14.68 29.28
N LEU A 628 16.16 13.85 28.72
CA LEU A 628 16.71 12.67 29.37
C LEU A 628 17.58 13.02 30.57
N SER A 629 18.54 13.93 30.40
CA SER A 629 19.46 14.36 31.46
C SER A 629 18.71 14.98 32.63
N ARG A 630 17.72 15.82 32.35
CA ARG A 630 16.87 16.39 33.38
C ARG A 630 16.06 15.33 34.10
N TYR A 631 15.45 14.40 33.37
CA TYR A 631 14.72 13.30 34.01
C TYR A 631 15.66 12.44 34.88
N SER A 632 16.83 12.09 34.38
CA SER A 632 17.87 11.33 35.11
C SER A 632 18.32 12.04 36.39
N THR A 633 18.37 13.38 36.43
CA THR A 633 18.73 14.09 37.67
C THR A 633 17.58 14.20 38.67
N LEU A 634 16.33 14.20 38.20
CA LEU A 634 15.13 14.37 39.02
C LEU A 634 14.44 13.05 39.40
N SER A 635 14.76 11.95 38.72
CA SER A 635 14.18 10.64 39.02
C SER A 635 14.69 10.15 40.38
N PRO A 636 13.88 9.41 41.16
CA PRO A 636 14.28 8.99 42.50
C PRO A 636 15.56 8.14 42.53
N LEU A 637 15.80 7.34 41.49
CA LEU A 637 16.97 6.46 41.38
C LEU A 637 18.19 7.12 40.73
N LYS A 638 17.99 8.29 40.10
CA LYS A 638 19.00 9.02 39.34
C LYS A 638 19.71 8.22 38.23
N ASN A 639 18.97 7.31 37.59
CA ASN A 639 19.50 6.44 36.55
C ASN A 639 19.44 7.12 35.17
N TRP A 640 20.36 6.73 34.28
CA TRP A 640 20.33 7.10 32.88
C TRP A 640 19.45 6.11 32.11
N GLU A 641 18.23 6.54 31.74
CA GLU A 641 17.21 5.67 31.14
C GLU A 641 17.11 5.87 29.61
N LEU A 642 18.17 5.50 28.90
CA LEU A 642 18.18 5.44 27.43
C LEU A 642 18.90 4.17 26.95
N TYR A 643 18.14 3.25 26.36
CA TYR A 643 18.63 1.94 25.94
C TYR A 643 18.27 1.66 24.48
N GLY A 644 19.14 0.95 23.77
CA GLY A 644 18.90 0.37 22.46
C GLY A 644 18.54 -1.11 22.62
N LEU A 645 17.41 -1.52 22.05
CA LEU A 645 16.86 -2.89 22.07
C LEU A 645 17.06 -3.56 20.71
N TYR A 646 17.53 -4.81 20.66
CA TYR A 646 17.79 -5.52 19.39
C TYR A 646 17.77 -7.06 19.45
#